data_AF-A0AAD7H5H9-F1
#
_entry.id   AF-A0AAD7H5H9-F1
#
_cell.length_a   1.000
_cell.length_b   1.000
_cell.length_c   1.000
_cell.angle_alpha   90.00
_cell.angle_beta   90.00
_cell.angle_gamma   90.00
#
_symmetry.space_group_name_H-M   'P 1'
#
loop_
_entity.id
_entity.type
_entity.pdbx_description
1 polymer ?
#
loop_
_entity_poly.entity_id
_entity_poly.type
_entity_poly.pdbx_seq_one_letter_code
_entity_poly.pdbx_strand_id
1 'polypeptide(L)'
;MPRGRKRDIGAARLCCPYAGCPKICRTRGGLTYHVNAVHHNPNSVAGTTGSFPAPSPEPENDFDFEDDPPYPSPATSPQPQLPGPGPHKHYHPYLNARPCDKNGNILPDGAPPAPRTTAEPDDWTPYEDQVQFELSDFLFRKVQMSAKNIDNLLEMWALSMMKHEDLGPFHDYKHIYETIDATSIGDAPWKCFQTEPLNVDASAPSWARQQYEVWYRDPDVVIANMLDNSDFDGAFDTTPYVRIDAQGHRRWSDFMSANFAWRHCDRIYADDPTTAGAMYTPIFFGSDKTTVSVATGDVEYHPAYISLGNPHNNMRRAHRNAVMPFAFLAIPKSDRKYDNDPAFRKFKRQLYHASLSAILSTLKPGMTKPVVRCCPDGHFRRIIYDFGPFIADYPEQVMLAGIVQNWCAKCTALSTNLDGHICGRRTHGLTDELLAAFDPGILWDSYGIDVDIVSFTRDFLRADIHEMLSSDLLHQIIKGSFKDHLVTWHSKAEADAIMDEIDRRIAATPAFPCLCRFKQGRRFKQWTGDNSKALMKVYLPAIKGLVPDEIVQALSAFLDFCYLVRRSDFDEWTLDSIDDSVRKFHCHREIFKELNVRTDTPGGSSAFSLPRQHSMVHYHKEYGAPGGVCSSITESRHITAVKKPWCRSSRYEALSQMLQTNQRLDKLVAARADFVERGMLPPTYAPPPVDPEDDDGGPIDTARVEGNVMPARTRERAYPHLPLPLSQHIRVPALPTLLTNFLKDQLSSDMYSDDDTDIDLSETPISVFHSAIATFYAPSDPSGIRGMRREWIRSTPSWRKRGPRRDCAFVVEDQDQPGFRGMSVVRVKLFFSFTHDGVEYPCALVEWFKKVGRSPDPCTGMWVVEPEYQRKDRLVTILHLDSFLRGAHLVPVYGSAHIPVGFSHNHSLDAFTAFHVNKYIDHHTNEIAF
;
A
#
# COMPACT_ATOMS: atom_id res chain seq x y z
N MET A 1 -4.43 -24.11 -49.11
CA MET A 1 -4.77 -23.51 -47.79
C MET A 1 -3.65 -23.80 -46.80
N PRO A 2 -3.08 -22.82 -46.09
CA PRO A 2 -2.19 -23.12 -44.98
C PRO A 2 -3.03 -23.20 -43.70
N ARG A 3 -3.03 -24.37 -43.05
CA ARG A 3 -3.52 -24.54 -41.68
C ARG A 3 -2.82 -23.50 -40.80
N GLY A 4 -3.55 -22.50 -40.31
CA GLY A 4 -3.06 -21.64 -39.23
C GLY A 4 -2.70 -22.56 -38.06
N ARG A 5 -1.48 -22.45 -37.53
CA ARG A 5 -1.16 -23.07 -36.24
C ARG A 5 -2.17 -22.53 -35.23
N LYS A 6 -3.14 -23.35 -34.82
CA LYS A 6 -3.95 -23.07 -33.63
C LYS A 6 -2.95 -22.98 -32.48
N ARG A 7 -2.87 -21.81 -31.85
CA ARG A 7 -2.32 -21.71 -30.51
C ARG A 7 -3.47 -22.21 -29.63
N ASP A 8 -3.43 -23.49 -29.25
CA ASP A 8 -4.34 -24.02 -28.24
C ASP A 8 -4.01 -23.30 -26.94
N ILE A 9 -4.85 -22.34 -26.56
CA ILE A 9 -4.81 -21.74 -25.24
C ILE A 9 -5.42 -22.81 -24.34
N GLY A 10 -4.58 -23.68 -23.78
CA GLY A 10 -4.95 -24.82 -22.93
C GLY A 10 -5.57 -24.43 -21.58
N ALA A 11 -6.22 -23.28 -21.49
CA ALA A 11 -6.94 -22.87 -20.29
C ALA A 11 -8.13 -23.81 -20.09
N ALA A 12 -8.13 -24.55 -18.97
CA ALA A 12 -9.23 -25.43 -18.61
C ALA A 12 -10.56 -24.66 -18.64
N ARG A 13 -11.55 -25.20 -19.35
CA ARG A 13 -12.91 -24.65 -19.36
C ARG A 13 -13.55 -24.95 -18.01
N LEU A 14 -13.93 -23.91 -17.28
CA LEU A 14 -14.53 -24.01 -15.96
C LEU A 14 -16.03 -23.76 -16.07
N CYS A 15 -16.82 -24.81 -15.83
CA CYS A 15 -18.28 -24.71 -15.78
C CYS A 15 -18.75 -24.03 -14.51
N CYS A 16 -19.84 -23.25 -14.61
CA CYS A 16 -20.51 -22.73 -13.44
C CYS A 16 -21.04 -23.87 -12.55
N PRO A 17 -20.78 -23.89 -11.23
CA PRO A 17 -21.26 -24.96 -10.36
C PRO A 17 -22.77 -24.89 -10.06
N TYR A 18 -23.46 -23.80 -10.43
CA TYR A 18 -24.90 -23.64 -10.22
C TYR A 18 -25.71 -24.37 -11.29
N ALA A 19 -26.59 -25.28 -10.85
CA ALA A 19 -27.41 -26.10 -11.73
C ALA A 19 -28.25 -25.24 -12.70
N GLY A 20 -28.19 -25.57 -13.99
CA GLY A 20 -28.92 -24.86 -15.05
C GLY A 20 -28.24 -23.59 -15.58
N CYS A 21 -27.06 -23.21 -15.06
CA CYS A 21 -26.29 -22.09 -15.61
C CYS A 21 -25.37 -22.57 -16.76
N PRO A 22 -25.57 -22.12 -18.01
CA PRO A 22 -24.75 -22.56 -19.14
C PRO A 22 -23.39 -21.84 -19.23
N LYS A 23 -23.01 -21.03 -18.23
CA LYS A 23 -21.81 -20.20 -18.32
C LYS A 23 -20.55 -21.06 -18.16
N ILE A 24 -19.67 -20.94 -19.16
CA ILE A 24 -18.31 -21.47 -19.15
C ILE A 24 -17.34 -20.29 -19.06
N CYS A 25 -16.32 -20.41 -18.22
CA CYS A 25 -15.25 -19.42 -18.04
C CYS A 25 -13.89 -20.05 -18.32
N ARG A 26 -12.94 -19.26 -18.83
CA ARG A 26 -11.56 -19.71 -19.11
C ARG A 26 -10.60 -19.55 -17.94
N THR A 27 -10.99 -18.82 -16.91
CA THR A 27 -10.15 -18.57 -15.72
C THR A 27 -10.99 -18.69 -14.45
N ARG A 28 -10.36 -19.11 -13.34
CA ARG A 28 -11.00 -19.13 -12.01
C ARG A 28 -11.50 -17.75 -11.59
N GLY A 29 -10.76 -16.69 -11.95
CA GLY A 29 -11.18 -15.30 -11.75
C GLY A 29 -12.48 -14.95 -12.48
N GLY A 30 -12.59 -15.32 -13.77
CA GLY A 30 -13.81 -15.16 -14.56
C GLY A 30 -15.00 -15.93 -13.99
N LEU A 31 -14.78 -17.17 -13.55
CA LEU A 31 -15.81 -18.00 -12.92
C LEU A 31 -16.30 -17.40 -11.59
N THR A 32 -15.37 -17.00 -10.73
CA THR A 32 -15.68 -16.39 -9.43
C THR A 32 -16.47 -15.10 -9.61
N TYR A 33 -16.07 -14.25 -10.56
CA TYR A 33 -16.81 -13.04 -10.87
C TYR A 33 -18.23 -13.35 -11.35
N HIS A 34 -18.39 -14.30 -12.28
CA HIS A 34 -19.70 -14.71 -12.78
C HIS A 34 -20.60 -15.20 -11.64
N VAL A 35 -20.09 -16.08 -10.77
CA VAL A 35 -20.84 -16.59 -9.62
C VAL A 35 -21.27 -15.45 -8.71
N ASN A 36 -20.37 -14.54 -8.37
CA ASN A 36 -20.68 -13.41 -7.50
C ASN A 36 -21.68 -12.43 -8.13
N ALA A 37 -21.64 -12.24 -9.45
CA ALA A 37 -22.49 -11.27 -10.13
C ALA A 37 -23.89 -11.82 -10.47
N VAL A 38 -24.00 -13.11 -10.76
CA VAL A 38 -25.24 -13.74 -11.26
C VAL A 38 -25.94 -14.55 -10.18
N HIS A 39 -25.19 -15.25 -9.32
CA HIS A 39 -25.74 -16.21 -8.36
C HIS A 39 -25.70 -15.72 -6.90
N HIS A 40 -25.00 -14.62 -6.62
CA HIS A 40 -25.02 -13.97 -5.31
C HIS A 40 -25.63 -12.58 -5.40
N ASN A 41 -26.83 -12.42 -4.85
CA ASN A 41 -27.48 -11.12 -4.71
C ASN A 41 -27.02 -10.48 -3.38
N PRO A 42 -26.42 -9.27 -3.36
CA PRO A 42 -25.95 -8.63 -2.12
C PRO A 42 -27.05 -8.25 -1.12
N ASN A 43 -28.34 -8.44 -1.45
CA ASN A 43 -29.47 -7.96 -0.66
C ASN A 43 -30.35 -9.04 -0.01
N SER A 44 -30.00 -10.33 -0.02
CA SER A 44 -30.79 -11.35 0.70
C SER A 44 -30.14 -11.81 2.01
N VAL A 45 -30.50 -11.15 3.10
CA VAL A 45 -30.54 -11.79 4.42
C VAL A 45 -31.88 -12.54 4.51
N ALA A 46 -31.87 -13.86 4.35
CA ALA A 46 -32.89 -14.77 4.91
C ALA A 46 -32.45 -16.22 4.72
N GLY A 47 -32.41 -16.97 5.82
CA GLY A 47 -31.96 -18.35 5.85
C GLY A 47 -32.87 -19.34 5.13
N THR A 48 -32.32 -20.51 4.83
CA THR A 48 -33.08 -21.76 4.76
C THR A 48 -32.11 -22.92 4.95
N THR A 49 -32.29 -23.63 6.07
CA THR A 49 -31.71 -24.94 6.33
C THR A 49 -32.26 -25.95 5.33
N GLY A 50 -31.39 -26.55 4.52
CA GLY A 50 -31.71 -27.64 3.61
C GLY A 50 -30.72 -28.78 3.80
N SER A 51 -31.22 -29.90 4.33
CA SER A 51 -30.49 -31.13 4.65
C SER A 51 -29.85 -31.79 3.41
N PHE A 52 -28.59 -32.20 3.53
CA PHE A 52 -27.93 -33.11 2.58
C PHE A 52 -28.41 -34.56 2.78
N PRO A 53 -28.70 -35.35 1.73
CA PRO A 53 -28.89 -36.79 1.84
C PRO A 53 -27.54 -37.52 1.87
N ALA A 54 -27.44 -38.54 2.72
CA ALA A 54 -26.28 -39.42 2.87
C ALA A 54 -26.08 -40.34 1.64
N PRO A 55 -24.85 -40.72 1.29
CA PRO A 55 -24.57 -41.66 0.21
C PRO A 55 -24.69 -43.13 0.67
N SER A 56 -25.28 -43.96 -0.21
CA SER A 56 -25.39 -45.41 -0.09
C SER A 56 -24.06 -46.12 -0.42
N PRO A 57 -23.82 -47.35 0.08
CA PRO A 57 -22.56 -48.07 -0.14
C PRO A 57 -22.60 -48.95 -1.40
N GLU A 58 -21.46 -49.05 -2.09
CA GLU A 58 -21.19 -50.08 -3.12
C GLU A 58 -20.31 -51.21 -2.55
N PRO A 59 -20.37 -52.43 -3.15
CA PRO A 59 -19.90 -53.65 -2.53
C PRO A 59 -18.45 -54.01 -2.87
N GLU A 60 -17.89 -54.84 -1.98
CA GLU A 60 -16.59 -55.50 -2.03
C GLU A 60 -16.46 -56.48 -3.21
N ASN A 61 -15.23 -56.62 -3.73
CA ASN A 61 -14.70 -57.92 -4.15
C ASN A 61 -13.16 -57.90 -4.20
N ASP A 62 -12.60 -58.85 -3.46
CA ASP A 62 -11.20 -59.28 -3.39
C ASP A 62 -10.65 -59.77 -4.73
N PHE A 63 -9.33 -59.68 -4.92
CA PHE A 63 -8.48 -60.78 -5.41
C PHE A 63 -7.00 -60.44 -5.17
N ASP A 64 -6.36 -61.20 -4.28
CA ASP A 64 -4.91 -61.30 -4.08
C ASP A 64 -4.21 -62.03 -5.24
N PHE A 65 -2.94 -61.70 -5.52
CA PHE A 65 -1.84 -62.67 -5.69
C PHE A 65 -0.46 -61.97 -5.67
N GLU A 66 0.53 -62.73 -5.18
CA GLU A 66 1.79 -62.37 -4.53
C GLU A 66 3.01 -62.01 -5.43
N ASP A 67 3.91 -61.23 -4.82
CA ASP A 67 5.39 -61.21 -4.79
C ASP A 67 6.29 -61.33 -6.05
N ASP A 68 7.12 -60.28 -6.24
CA ASP A 68 8.55 -60.38 -6.61
C ASP A 68 9.37 -59.21 -5.98
N PRO A 69 10.62 -59.43 -5.48
CA PRO A 69 11.42 -58.44 -4.72
C PRO A 69 12.34 -57.54 -5.61
N PRO A 70 12.98 -56.48 -5.05
CA PRO A 70 13.05 -55.16 -5.68
C PRO A 70 14.37 -54.82 -6.39
N TYR A 71 14.27 -53.93 -7.39
CA TYR A 71 15.37 -53.07 -7.86
C TYR A 71 14.99 -51.59 -7.70
N PRO A 72 15.94 -50.68 -7.41
CA PRO A 72 15.67 -49.35 -6.87
C PRO A 72 15.22 -48.37 -7.97
N SER A 73 14.20 -47.57 -7.65
CA SER A 73 13.66 -46.52 -8.52
C SER A 73 13.58 -45.15 -7.83
N PRO A 74 13.60 -44.06 -8.61
CA PRO A 74 13.92 -42.70 -8.20
C PRO A 74 12.80 -41.98 -7.43
N ALA A 75 13.21 -40.89 -6.75
CA ALA A 75 12.43 -40.01 -5.89
C ALA A 75 10.91 -39.95 -6.19
N THR A 76 10.13 -40.40 -5.22
CA THR A 76 8.68 -40.45 -5.18
C THR A 76 8.05 -39.06 -5.37
N SER A 77 7.09 -38.98 -6.29
CA SER A 77 6.12 -37.89 -6.38
C SER A 77 5.27 -37.83 -5.10
N PRO A 78 4.88 -36.64 -4.62
CA PRO A 78 4.06 -36.55 -3.40
C PRO A 78 2.68 -37.19 -3.63
N GLN A 79 2.30 -38.11 -2.73
CA GLN A 79 0.94 -38.65 -2.65
C GLN A 79 -0.07 -37.52 -2.44
N PRO A 80 -1.34 -37.69 -2.87
CA PRO A 80 -2.42 -36.76 -2.55
C PRO A 80 -2.55 -36.66 -1.04
N GLN A 81 -2.11 -35.54 -0.47
CA GLN A 81 -2.37 -35.22 0.93
C GLN A 81 -3.89 -35.11 1.09
N LEU A 82 -4.43 -35.80 2.10
CA LEU A 82 -5.76 -35.52 2.62
C LEU A 82 -5.95 -34.00 2.73
N PRO A 83 -7.11 -33.43 2.36
CA PRO A 83 -7.32 -31.99 2.44
C PRO A 83 -7.01 -31.55 3.86
N GLY A 84 -5.93 -30.79 4.02
CA GLY A 84 -5.53 -30.23 5.30
C GLY A 84 -6.69 -29.41 5.88
N PRO A 85 -6.78 -29.31 7.22
CA PRO A 85 -7.70 -28.37 7.84
C PRO A 85 -7.46 -26.97 7.24
N GLY A 86 -8.53 -26.25 6.93
CA GLY A 86 -8.46 -24.95 6.27
C GLY A 86 -7.58 -23.93 7.03
N PRO A 87 -7.33 -22.73 6.47
CA PRO A 87 -6.51 -21.73 7.16
C PRO A 87 -7.09 -21.43 8.57
N HIS A 88 -6.26 -21.57 9.61
CA HIS A 88 -6.66 -21.40 11.01
C HIS A 88 -5.85 -20.29 11.68
N LYS A 89 -6.53 -19.46 12.50
CA LYS A 89 -5.91 -18.50 13.41
C LYS A 89 -5.87 -19.11 14.81
N HIS A 90 -4.68 -19.25 15.38
CA HIS A 90 -4.46 -19.61 16.79
C HIS A 90 -4.29 -18.34 17.61
N TYR A 91 -5.28 -18.03 18.45
CA TYR A 91 -5.27 -16.82 19.26
C TYR A 91 -4.48 -16.99 20.55
N HIS A 92 -3.92 -15.88 21.04
CA HIS A 92 -3.19 -15.86 22.30
C HIS A 92 -4.08 -16.33 23.47
N PRO A 93 -3.61 -17.26 24.33
CA PRO A 93 -4.48 -17.94 25.29
C PRO A 93 -4.93 -17.06 26.46
N TYR A 94 -4.11 -16.08 26.88
CA TYR A 94 -4.38 -15.29 28.09
C TYR A 94 -5.01 -13.92 27.80
N LEU A 95 -4.38 -13.09 26.97
CA LEU A 95 -4.91 -11.80 26.50
C LEU A 95 -5.88 -11.99 25.32
N ASN A 96 -7.00 -12.66 25.59
CA ASN A 96 -7.99 -13.08 24.59
C ASN A 96 -9.18 -12.11 24.43
N ALA A 97 -9.06 -10.88 24.94
CA ALA A 97 -9.99 -9.77 24.67
C ALA A 97 -11.48 -10.05 24.96
N ARG A 98 -11.78 -10.64 26.13
CA ARG A 98 -13.15 -10.98 26.53
C ARG A 98 -14.03 -9.72 26.57
N PRO A 99 -15.19 -9.72 25.89
CA PRO A 99 -16.17 -8.65 26.01
C PRO A 99 -16.61 -8.44 27.45
N CYS A 100 -16.83 -7.18 27.82
CA CYS A 100 -17.34 -6.76 29.11
C CYS A 100 -18.45 -5.70 28.93
N ASP A 101 -19.14 -5.35 30.01
CA ASP A 101 -19.99 -4.16 30.06
C ASP A 101 -19.14 -2.89 30.28
N LYS A 102 -19.80 -1.72 30.29
CA LYS A 102 -19.16 -0.42 30.56
C LYS A 102 -18.50 -0.31 31.94
N ASN A 103 -18.82 -1.20 32.87
CA ASN A 103 -18.26 -1.24 34.22
C ASN A 103 -17.09 -2.24 34.32
N GLY A 104 -16.78 -2.98 33.25
CA GLY A 104 -15.71 -3.97 33.22
C GLY A 104 -16.13 -5.39 33.63
N ASN A 105 -17.42 -5.65 33.83
CA ASN A 105 -17.92 -6.99 34.12
C ASN A 105 -17.96 -7.83 32.86
N ILE A 106 -17.33 -9.00 32.88
CA ILE A 106 -17.26 -9.88 31.71
C ILE A 106 -18.65 -10.37 31.29
N LEU A 107 -18.93 -10.30 29.99
CA LEU A 107 -20.19 -10.77 29.42
C LEU A 107 -20.16 -12.29 29.18
N PRO A 108 -21.33 -12.96 29.13
CA PRO A 108 -21.44 -14.32 28.63
C PRO A 108 -20.97 -14.43 27.18
N ASP A 109 -20.45 -15.59 26.81
CA ASP A 109 -20.00 -15.84 25.44
C ASP A 109 -21.16 -15.69 24.44
N GLY A 110 -20.93 -14.96 23.35
CA GLY A 110 -21.93 -14.67 22.33
C GLY A 110 -22.95 -13.57 22.68
N ALA A 111 -22.80 -12.88 23.81
CA ALA A 111 -23.66 -11.74 24.14
C ALA A 111 -23.54 -10.62 23.07
N PRO A 112 -24.67 -10.05 22.60
CA PRO A 112 -24.64 -8.94 21.67
C PRO A 112 -24.05 -7.68 22.33
N PRO A 113 -23.46 -6.75 21.55
CA PRO A 113 -23.00 -5.48 22.09
C PRO A 113 -24.20 -4.66 22.60
N ALA A 114 -23.94 -3.80 23.59
CA ALA A 114 -24.94 -2.81 23.99
C ALA A 114 -25.11 -1.78 22.86
N PRO A 115 -26.30 -1.12 22.75
CA PRO A 115 -26.45 0.02 21.85
C PRO A 115 -25.36 1.06 22.14
N ARG A 116 -24.64 1.46 21.08
CA ARG A 116 -23.54 2.43 21.20
C ARG A 116 -24.00 3.81 21.65
N THR A 117 -25.20 4.18 21.22
CA THR A 117 -25.81 5.46 21.51
C THR A 117 -27.22 5.25 22.05
N THR A 118 -27.60 6.15 22.95
CA THR A 118 -28.98 6.29 23.42
C THR A 118 -29.70 7.44 22.70
N ALA A 119 -29.04 8.09 21.75
CA ALA A 119 -29.63 9.16 20.95
C ALA A 119 -30.74 8.60 20.05
N GLU A 120 -31.77 9.40 19.81
CA GLU A 120 -32.87 9.03 18.93
C GLU A 120 -32.40 8.92 17.48
N PRO A 121 -33.07 8.12 16.62
CA PRO A 121 -32.69 7.93 15.22
C PRO A 121 -32.80 9.18 14.33
N ASP A 122 -33.32 10.29 14.84
CA ASP A 122 -33.44 11.58 14.16
C ASP A 122 -32.66 12.70 14.86
N ASP A 123 -31.88 12.38 15.89
CA ASP A 123 -31.10 13.36 16.66
C ASP A 123 -29.84 13.79 15.88
N TRP A 124 -29.88 14.95 15.22
CA TRP A 124 -28.73 15.49 14.48
C TRP A 124 -27.75 16.28 15.35
N THR A 125 -27.92 16.32 16.68
CA THR A 125 -27.16 17.17 17.60
C THR A 125 -25.64 17.13 17.33
N PRO A 126 -24.96 18.29 17.25
CA PRO A 126 -25.46 19.65 17.49
C PRO A 126 -26.12 20.33 16.29
N TYR A 127 -26.27 19.62 15.17
CA TYR A 127 -26.97 20.12 13.99
C TYR A 127 -28.48 20.00 14.20
N GLU A 128 -29.24 20.92 13.62
CA GLU A 128 -30.71 20.88 13.67
C GLU A 128 -31.27 19.76 12.79
N ASP A 129 -30.65 19.50 11.64
CA ASP A 129 -31.10 18.50 10.67
C ASP A 129 -29.96 17.96 9.76
N GLN A 130 -30.34 17.07 8.83
CA GLN A 130 -29.44 16.51 7.82
C GLN A 130 -28.78 17.59 6.95
N VAL A 131 -29.54 18.64 6.60
CA VAL A 131 -29.07 19.69 5.68
C VAL A 131 -27.96 20.49 6.35
N GLN A 132 -28.11 20.87 7.62
CA GLN A 132 -27.07 21.56 8.37
C GLN A 132 -25.78 20.74 8.46
N PHE A 133 -25.89 19.44 8.76
CA PHE A 133 -24.72 18.56 8.79
C PHE A 133 -24.04 18.44 7.42
N GLU A 134 -24.80 18.06 6.38
CA GLU A 134 -24.25 17.83 5.05
C GLU A 134 -23.67 19.11 4.44
N LEU A 135 -24.28 20.27 4.72
CA LEU A 135 -23.78 21.56 4.28
C LEU A 135 -22.49 21.93 5.02
N SER A 136 -22.41 21.71 6.33
CA SER A 136 -21.18 21.91 7.12
C SER A 136 -20.04 21.02 6.60
N ASP A 137 -20.31 19.73 6.40
CA ASP A 137 -19.37 18.76 5.86
C ASP A 137 -18.92 19.13 4.44
N PHE A 138 -19.86 19.55 3.59
CA PHE A 138 -19.57 19.96 2.22
C PHE A 138 -18.71 21.21 2.16
N LEU A 139 -19.12 22.29 2.83
CA LEU A 139 -18.41 23.58 2.77
C LEU A 139 -17.05 23.52 3.46
N PHE A 140 -16.98 22.91 4.65
CA PHE A 140 -15.76 22.90 5.44
C PHE A 140 -14.75 21.84 5.00
N ARG A 141 -15.19 20.59 4.79
CA ARG A 141 -14.29 19.46 4.49
C ARG A 141 -14.11 19.22 2.99
N LYS A 142 -15.20 19.19 2.20
CA LYS A 142 -15.12 18.83 0.77
C LYS A 142 -14.64 19.99 -0.11
N VAL A 143 -15.29 21.16 -0.02
CA VAL A 143 -14.99 22.34 -0.85
C VAL A 143 -13.88 23.21 -0.24
N GLN A 144 -13.72 23.20 1.08
CA GLN A 144 -12.81 24.08 1.81
C GLN A 144 -13.06 25.56 1.48
N MET A 145 -14.35 25.93 1.45
CA MET A 145 -14.78 27.27 1.09
C MET A 145 -14.28 28.30 2.11
N SER A 146 -13.87 29.49 1.65
CA SER A 146 -13.44 30.56 2.55
C SER A 146 -14.62 31.12 3.33
N ALA A 147 -14.39 31.61 4.55
CA ALA A 147 -15.43 32.23 5.39
C ALA A 147 -16.26 33.28 4.64
N LYS A 148 -15.59 34.17 3.89
CA LYS A 148 -16.24 35.18 3.05
C LYS A 148 -17.15 34.58 1.98
N ASN A 149 -16.73 33.50 1.33
CA ASN A 149 -17.55 32.85 0.31
C ASN A 149 -18.72 32.06 0.92
N ILE A 150 -18.53 31.51 2.13
CA ILE A 150 -19.60 30.91 2.92
C ILE A 150 -20.66 31.97 3.24
N ASP A 151 -20.27 33.14 3.74
CA ASP A 151 -21.20 34.24 4.02
C ASP A 151 -21.98 34.67 2.79
N ASN A 152 -21.29 34.89 1.66
CA ASN A 152 -21.95 35.24 0.40
C ASN A 152 -22.96 34.16 -0.03
N LEU A 153 -22.61 32.88 0.12
CA LEU A 153 -23.50 31.77 -0.20
C LEU A 153 -24.74 31.76 0.70
N LEU A 154 -24.55 31.92 2.01
CA LEU A 154 -25.64 31.93 2.99
C LEU A 154 -26.54 33.16 2.81
N GLU A 155 -26.00 34.33 2.46
CA GLU A 155 -26.78 35.52 2.12
C GLU A 155 -27.64 35.30 0.87
N MET A 156 -27.07 34.72 -0.19
CA MET A 156 -27.83 34.37 -1.40
C MET A 156 -28.94 33.35 -1.10
N TRP A 157 -28.67 32.37 -0.24
CA TRP A 157 -29.65 31.37 0.15
C TRP A 157 -30.76 32.00 1.00
N ALA A 158 -30.42 32.86 1.96
CA ALA A 158 -31.38 33.61 2.77
C ALA A 158 -32.31 34.47 1.89
N LEU A 159 -31.77 35.22 0.93
CA LEU A 159 -32.57 35.98 -0.04
C LEU A 159 -33.52 35.09 -0.87
N SER A 160 -33.13 33.84 -1.13
CA SER A 160 -33.99 32.87 -1.82
C SER A 160 -35.10 32.34 -0.91
N MET A 161 -34.80 32.04 0.36
CA MET A 161 -35.79 31.50 1.32
C MET A 161 -36.76 32.56 1.83
N MET A 162 -36.33 33.82 1.93
CA MET A 162 -37.22 34.94 2.27
C MET A 162 -38.43 35.07 1.32
N LYS A 163 -38.32 34.61 0.07
CA LYS A 163 -39.45 34.57 -0.88
C LYS A 163 -40.55 33.58 -0.47
N HIS A 164 -40.22 32.65 0.42
CA HIS A 164 -41.09 31.58 0.92
C HIS A 164 -41.37 31.72 2.43
N GLU A 165 -41.06 32.88 3.03
CA GLU A 165 -41.20 33.14 4.48
C GLU A 165 -40.42 32.15 5.37
N ASP A 166 -39.30 31.63 4.86
CA ASP A 166 -38.47 30.63 5.53
C ASP A 166 -37.04 31.15 5.77
N LEU A 167 -36.28 30.46 6.63
CA LEU A 167 -34.90 30.78 6.98
C LEU A 167 -33.91 29.83 6.29
N GLY A 168 -32.69 30.33 6.05
CA GLY A 168 -31.59 29.47 5.59
C GLY A 168 -31.07 28.58 6.72
N PRO A 169 -30.37 27.47 6.38
CA PRO A 169 -29.88 26.51 7.37
C PRO A 169 -28.85 27.09 8.35
N PHE A 170 -28.14 28.16 7.98
CA PHE A 170 -27.21 28.88 8.86
C PHE A 170 -27.31 30.39 8.61
N HIS A 171 -26.95 31.19 9.61
CA HIS A 171 -26.93 32.65 9.54
C HIS A 171 -25.67 33.17 8.84
N ASP A 172 -24.51 32.63 9.21
CA ASP A 172 -23.19 33.03 8.71
C ASP A 172 -22.16 31.89 8.88
N TYR A 173 -20.92 32.12 8.47
CA TYR A 173 -19.85 31.15 8.63
C TYR A 173 -19.52 30.84 10.10
N LYS A 174 -19.75 31.77 11.04
CA LYS A 174 -19.45 31.55 12.46
C LYS A 174 -20.42 30.56 13.04
N HIS A 175 -21.71 30.67 12.70
CA HIS A 175 -22.71 29.68 13.11
C HIS A 175 -22.27 28.28 12.67
N ILE A 176 -21.87 28.08 11.40
CA ILE A 176 -21.35 26.78 10.93
C ILE A 176 -20.15 26.32 11.78
N TYR A 177 -19.18 27.20 12.02
CA TYR A 177 -17.95 26.82 12.73
C TYR A 177 -18.21 26.50 14.20
N GLU A 178 -19.09 27.25 14.86
CA GLU A 178 -19.53 27.04 16.24
C GLU A 178 -20.33 25.74 16.37
N THR A 179 -21.20 25.41 15.41
CA THR A 179 -21.91 24.12 15.39
C THR A 179 -20.94 22.96 15.24
N ILE A 180 -19.92 23.06 14.36
CA ILE A 180 -18.88 22.02 14.27
C ILE A 180 -18.06 21.94 15.56
N ASP A 181 -17.73 23.08 16.18
CA ASP A 181 -16.98 23.11 17.43
C ASP A 181 -17.77 22.53 18.60
N ALA A 182 -19.11 22.61 18.58
CA ALA A 182 -20.01 22.02 19.55
C ALA A 182 -20.15 20.48 19.44
N THR A 183 -19.73 19.88 18.32
CA THR A 183 -19.80 18.43 18.13
C THR A 183 -18.92 17.71 19.16
N SER A 184 -19.53 16.87 20.00
CA SER A 184 -18.84 16.13 21.07
C SER A 184 -18.19 14.84 20.56
N ILE A 185 -18.79 14.19 19.57
CA ILE A 185 -18.31 12.92 19.00
C ILE A 185 -16.97 13.13 18.30
N GLY A 186 -15.98 12.31 18.68
CA GLY A 186 -14.61 12.40 18.15
C GLY A 186 -13.81 13.60 18.64
N ASP A 187 -14.30 14.37 19.62
CA ASP A 187 -13.58 15.53 20.13
C ASP A 187 -12.32 15.14 20.90
N ALA A 188 -11.22 15.83 20.61
CA ALA A 188 -9.94 15.73 21.29
C ALA A 188 -9.29 17.12 21.30
N PRO A 189 -9.61 17.96 22.30
CA PRO A 189 -9.15 19.34 22.35
C PRO A 189 -7.63 19.47 22.41
N TRP A 190 -7.10 20.49 21.75
CA TRP A 190 -5.69 20.86 21.87
C TRP A 190 -5.42 21.57 23.20
N LYS A 191 -4.41 21.08 23.92
CA LYS A 191 -3.82 21.64 25.12
C LYS A 191 -2.44 22.24 24.75
N CYS A 192 -1.96 23.17 25.56
CA CYS A 192 -0.61 23.73 25.44
C CYS A 192 0.04 23.73 26.83
N PHE A 193 1.30 23.31 26.91
CA PHE A 193 2.15 23.65 28.04
C PHE A 193 3.37 24.43 27.55
N GLN A 194 3.95 25.20 28.47
CA GLN A 194 5.16 25.96 28.24
C GLN A 194 6.30 25.36 29.06
N THR A 195 7.48 25.28 28.47
CA THR A 195 8.68 24.84 29.19
C THR A 195 9.18 25.93 30.13
N GLU A 196 9.77 25.53 31.25
CA GLU A 196 10.54 26.47 32.07
C GLU A 196 11.85 26.83 31.37
N PRO A 197 12.28 28.11 31.37
CA PRO A 197 13.60 28.49 30.90
C PRO A 197 14.69 27.78 31.71
N LEU A 198 15.86 27.55 31.11
CA LEU A 198 17.00 27.05 31.87
C LEU A 198 17.37 28.09 32.94
N ASN A 199 17.73 27.62 34.14
CA ASN A 199 18.22 28.49 35.21
C ASN A 199 19.66 28.94 34.90
N VAL A 200 19.77 29.96 34.05
CA VAL A 200 21.03 30.50 33.52
C VAL A 200 21.11 32.01 33.77
N ASP A 201 22.32 32.55 33.74
CA ASP A 201 22.54 33.98 33.93
C ASP A 201 21.94 34.84 32.79
N ALA A 202 21.85 36.16 33.01
CA ALA A 202 21.27 37.09 32.03
C ALA A 202 22.11 37.24 30.74
N SER A 203 23.39 36.86 30.75
CA SER A 203 24.29 36.87 29.59
C SER A 203 24.14 35.62 28.72
N ALA A 204 23.42 34.60 29.20
CA ALA A 204 23.18 33.37 28.48
C ALA A 204 22.42 33.61 27.16
N PRO A 205 22.60 32.73 26.17
CA PRO A 205 21.90 32.82 24.88
C PRO A 205 20.38 32.90 25.03
N SER A 206 19.72 33.61 24.11
CA SER A 206 18.25 33.74 24.11
C SER A 206 17.53 32.40 24.11
N TRP A 207 18.07 31.40 23.40
CA TRP A 207 17.50 30.06 23.34
C TRP A 207 17.44 29.35 24.70
N ALA A 208 18.33 29.69 25.65
CA ALA A 208 18.36 29.12 26.99
C ALA A 208 17.37 29.82 27.94
N ARG A 209 17.07 31.10 27.67
CA ARG A 209 16.19 31.95 28.48
C ARG A 209 14.73 31.98 28.00
N GLN A 210 14.46 31.39 26.83
CA GLN A 210 13.15 31.39 26.20
C GLN A 210 12.29 30.22 26.69
N GLN A 211 10.97 30.46 26.78
CA GLN A 211 9.96 29.43 26.94
C GLN A 211 9.55 28.87 25.57
N TYR A 212 9.32 27.56 25.51
CA TYR A 212 8.87 26.88 24.31
C TYR A 212 7.46 26.33 24.54
N GLU A 213 6.58 26.60 23.58
CA GLU A 213 5.23 26.04 23.57
C GLU A 213 5.22 24.67 22.92
N VAL A 214 4.53 23.74 23.57
CA VAL A 214 4.25 22.41 23.01
C VAL A 214 2.74 22.20 23.03
N TRP A 215 2.19 22.04 21.83
CA TRP A 215 0.77 21.84 21.63
C TRP A 215 0.49 20.35 21.48
N TYR A 216 -0.48 19.81 22.22
CA TYR A 216 -0.79 18.39 22.22
C TYR A 216 -2.27 18.10 22.48
N ARG A 217 -2.75 16.94 22.06
CA ARG A 217 -4.02 16.34 22.48
C ARG A 217 -3.71 15.26 23.50
N ASP A 218 -4.59 15.08 24.46
CA ASP A 218 -4.44 14.02 25.46
C ASP A 218 -4.39 12.64 24.76
N PRO A 219 -3.27 11.89 24.84
CA PRO A 219 -3.14 10.63 24.11
C PRO A 219 -4.22 9.60 24.48
N ASP A 220 -4.66 9.54 25.73
CA ASP A 220 -5.70 8.59 26.16
C ASP A 220 -7.06 8.91 25.52
N VAL A 221 -7.40 10.20 25.37
CA VAL A 221 -8.62 10.64 24.68
C VAL A 221 -8.55 10.31 23.20
N VAL A 222 -7.40 10.57 22.55
CA VAL A 222 -7.23 10.22 21.13
C VAL A 222 -7.36 8.72 20.91
N ILE A 223 -6.77 7.90 21.78
CA ILE A 223 -6.88 6.42 21.72
C ILE A 223 -8.33 5.98 21.94
N ALA A 224 -9.04 6.55 22.92
CA ALA A 224 -10.45 6.22 23.17
C ALA A 224 -11.31 6.50 21.92
N ASN A 225 -11.13 7.65 21.28
CA ASN A 225 -11.85 7.99 20.03
C ASN A 225 -11.49 7.04 18.88
N MET A 226 -10.24 6.57 18.80
CA MET A 226 -9.83 5.59 17.78
C MET A 226 -10.45 4.21 18.02
N LEU A 227 -10.54 3.77 19.28
CA LEU A 227 -11.12 2.48 19.65
C LEU A 227 -12.64 2.46 19.43
N ASP A 228 -13.32 3.59 19.65
CA ASP A 228 -14.77 3.70 19.48
C ASP A 228 -15.20 3.82 18.00
N ASN A 229 -14.25 3.97 17.07
CA ASN A 229 -14.55 4.18 15.65
C ASN A 229 -15.09 2.91 14.97
N SER A 230 -16.39 2.88 14.63
CA SER A 230 -17.04 1.76 13.92
C SER A 230 -16.53 1.54 12.50
N ASP A 231 -15.87 2.52 11.87
CA ASP A 231 -15.24 2.33 10.55
C ASP A 231 -14.17 1.22 10.56
N PHE A 232 -13.68 0.82 11.75
CA PHE A 232 -12.70 -0.25 11.90
C PHE A 232 -13.34 -1.64 12.08
N ASP A 233 -14.67 -1.74 12.19
CA ASP A 233 -15.34 -3.04 12.34
C ASP A 233 -15.07 -3.95 11.14
N GLY A 234 -14.81 -5.23 11.40
CA GLY A 234 -14.35 -6.21 10.43
C GLY A 234 -12.89 -6.05 9.94
N ALA A 235 -12.19 -4.98 10.33
CA ALA A 235 -10.80 -4.70 9.98
C ALA A 235 -9.94 -4.34 11.22
N PHE A 236 -10.25 -4.96 12.35
CA PHE A 236 -9.62 -4.73 13.65
C PHE A 236 -9.42 -6.06 14.38
N ASP A 237 -8.18 -6.40 14.73
CA ASP A 237 -7.86 -7.61 15.50
C ASP A 237 -7.73 -7.27 17.00
N THR A 238 -8.63 -7.83 17.81
CA THR A 238 -8.65 -7.62 19.28
C THR A 238 -7.61 -8.45 20.02
N THR A 239 -7.12 -9.52 19.40
CA THR A 239 -6.28 -10.54 20.05
C THR A 239 -5.13 -10.92 19.14
N PRO A 240 -3.89 -11.01 19.65
CA PRO A 240 -2.77 -11.49 18.85
C PRO A 240 -3.01 -12.93 18.39
N TYR A 241 -2.51 -13.28 17.22
CA TYR A 241 -2.72 -14.60 16.64
C TYR A 241 -1.54 -15.12 15.84
N VAL A 242 -1.46 -16.43 15.72
CA VAL A 242 -0.62 -17.12 14.75
C VAL A 242 -1.53 -17.63 13.64
N ARG A 243 -1.31 -17.16 12.41
CA ARG A 243 -2.03 -17.64 11.23
C ARG A 243 -1.24 -18.72 10.53
N ILE A 244 -1.86 -19.88 10.34
CA ILE A 244 -1.32 -20.98 9.56
C ILE A 244 -2.16 -21.14 8.29
N ASP A 245 -1.52 -21.23 7.13
CA ASP A 245 -2.21 -21.48 5.86
C ASP A 245 -2.58 -22.97 5.69
N ALA A 246 -3.28 -23.29 4.59
CA ALA A 246 -3.74 -24.66 4.32
C ALA A 246 -2.57 -25.64 4.08
N GLN A 247 -1.36 -25.13 3.82
CA GLN A 247 -0.15 -25.91 3.63
C GLN A 247 0.66 -26.06 4.92
N GLY A 248 0.19 -25.50 6.04
CA GLY A 248 0.85 -25.57 7.33
C GLY A 248 1.91 -24.48 7.56
N HIS A 249 2.06 -23.50 6.67
CA HIS A 249 3.05 -22.43 6.82
C HIS A 249 2.48 -21.25 7.58
N ARG A 250 3.34 -20.64 8.42
CA ARG A 250 2.98 -19.43 9.15
C ARG A 250 2.93 -18.23 8.21
N ARG A 251 1.88 -17.42 8.35
CA ARG A 251 1.70 -16.15 7.63
C ARG A 251 1.77 -14.96 8.59
N TRP A 252 2.55 -13.95 8.22
CA TRP A 252 2.60 -12.64 8.89
C TRP A 252 1.96 -11.61 7.98
N SER A 253 1.03 -10.81 8.50
CA SER A 253 0.27 -9.81 7.74
C SER A 253 0.14 -8.53 8.56
N ASP A 254 -0.88 -8.45 9.42
CA ASP A 254 -1.12 -7.33 10.32
C ASP A 254 -0.28 -7.42 11.60
N PHE A 255 -0.18 -6.32 12.34
CA PHE A 255 0.65 -6.26 13.55
C PHE A 255 0.29 -7.32 14.59
N MET A 256 -1.00 -7.63 14.74
CA MET A 256 -1.47 -8.63 15.72
C MET A 256 -1.07 -10.07 15.32
N SER A 257 -0.59 -10.29 14.09
CA SER A 257 0.02 -11.58 13.67
C SER A 257 1.52 -11.68 13.99
N ALA A 258 2.11 -10.59 14.46
CA ALA A 258 3.55 -10.43 14.59
C ALA A 258 4.14 -11.02 15.87
N ASN A 259 5.46 -11.29 15.84
CA ASN A 259 6.17 -11.82 17.00
C ASN A 259 6.17 -10.86 18.19
N PHE A 260 6.26 -9.55 17.94
CA PHE A 260 6.27 -8.55 19.00
C PHE A 260 4.98 -8.61 19.83
N ALA A 261 3.82 -8.58 19.17
CA ALA A 261 2.53 -8.60 19.84
C ALA A 261 2.36 -9.85 20.72
N TRP A 262 2.72 -11.02 20.19
CA TRP A 262 2.66 -12.27 20.94
C TRP A 262 3.58 -12.25 22.17
N ARG A 263 4.85 -11.92 21.98
CA ARG A 263 5.86 -11.91 23.05
C ARG A 263 5.57 -10.85 24.13
N HIS A 264 5.01 -9.71 23.75
CA HIS A 264 4.60 -8.69 24.71
C HIS A 264 3.36 -9.13 25.50
N CYS A 265 2.43 -9.87 24.89
CA CYS A 265 1.30 -10.45 25.64
C CYS A 265 1.75 -11.52 26.63
N ASP A 266 2.69 -12.39 26.23
CA ASP A 266 3.30 -13.36 27.15
C ASP A 266 3.96 -12.65 28.35
N ARG A 267 4.74 -11.59 28.09
CA ARG A 267 5.39 -10.77 29.12
C ARG A 267 4.37 -10.11 30.05
N ILE A 268 3.35 -9.44 29.50
CA ILE A 268 2.31 -8.76 30.28
C ILE A 268 1.57 -9.74 31.21
N TYR A 269 1.21 -10.93 30.69
CA TYR A 269 0.54 -11.93 31.50
C TYR A 269 1.45 -12.53 32.57
N ALA A 270 2.71 -12.79 32.24
CA ALA A 270 3.69 -13.30 33.20
C ALA A 270 3.98 -12.32 34.33
N ASP A 271 4.06 -11.02 34.01
CA ASP A 271 4.28 -9.95 34.99
C ASP A 271 3.04 -9.73 35.87
N ASP A 272 1.83 -9.82 35.30
CA ASP A 272 0.56 -9.67 36.02
C ASP A 272 -0.55 -10.57 35.45
N PRO A 273 -0.82 -11.75 36.05
CA PRO A 273 -1.89 -12.65 35.61
C PRO A 273 -3.31 -12.07 35.70
N THR A 274 -3.53 -10.96 36.42
CA THR A 274 -4.86 -10.31 36.51
C THR A 274 -5.26 -9.60 35.22
N THR A 275 -4.31 -9.47 34.28
CA THR A 275 -4.53 -9.02 32.90
C THR A 275 -5.18 -10.08 32.02
N ALA A 276 -5.38 -11.32 32.51
CA ALA A 276 -6.13 -12.35 31.81
C ALA A 276 -7.50 -11.84 31.34
N GLY A 277 -7.85 -12.18 30.10
CA GLY A 277 -9.07 -11.70 29.46
C GLY A 277 -8.97 -10.30 28.86
N ALA A 278 -7.91 -9.53 29.13
CA ALA A 278 -7.75 -8.20 28.56
C ALA A 278 -7.41 -8.25 27.06
N MET A 279 -7.72 -7.16 26.36
CA MET A 279 -7.29 -6.88 25.00
C MET A 279 -5.95 -6.15 25.03
N TYR A 280 -4.99 -6.64 24.24
CA TYR A 280 -3.72 -5.97 24.03
C TYR A 280 -3.89 -4.81 23.03
N THR A 281 -3.50 -3.60 23.43
CA THR A 281 -3.56 -2.40 22.59
C THR A 281 -2.17 -1.77 22.47
N PRO A 282 -1.41 -2.14 21.43
CA PRO A 282 -0.12 -1.55 21.12
C PRO A 282 -0.30 -0.16 20.48
N ILE A 283 0.42 0.83 21.00
CA ILE A 283 0.34 2.24 20.60
C ILE A 283 1.55 2.57 19.74
N PHE A 284 1.29 3.01 18.52
CA PHE A 284 2.31 3.36 17.55
C PHE A 284 2.53 4.86 17.59
N PHE A 285 3.77 5.26 17.36
CA PHE A 285 4.15 6.66 17.26
C PHE A 285 4.85 6.93 15.94
N GLY A 286 4.80 8.18 15.50
CA GLY A 286 5.71 8.64 14.47
C GLY A 286 5.86 10.16 14.50
N SER A 287 7.04 10.64 14.21
CA SER A 287 7.33 12.07 14.12
C SER A 287 8.28 12.31 12.95
N ASP A 288 8.08 13.43 12.30
CA ASP A 288 9.02 13.93 11.31
C ASP A 288 8.82 15.43 11.16
N LYS A 289 9.91 16.18 11.06
CA LYS A 289 9.85 17.61 10.84
C LYS A 289 9.56 17.89 9.38
N THR A 290 8.58 18.75 9.11
CA THR A 290 8.21 19.11 7.73
C THR A 290 8.23 20.61 7.50
N THR A 291 8.83 21.01 6.39
CA THR A 291 8.75 22.38 5.85
C THR A 291 7.45 22.57 5.07
N VAL A 292 6.83 23.74 5.21
CA VAL A 292 5.54 24.07 4.57
C VAL A 292 5.61 25.23 3.57
N SER A 293 6.72 25.98 3.51
CA SER A 293 6.97 27.01 2.50
C SER A 293 8.06 26.56 1.50
N VAL A 294 7.66 26.22 0.27
CA VAL A 294 8.58 25.65 -0.76
C VAL A 294 9.53 26.70 -1.36
N ALA A 295 9.15 27.98 -1.39
CA ALA A 295 9.93 29.04 -2.04
C ALA A 295 10.81 29.87 -1.08
N THR A 296 10.37 30.08 0.17
CA THR A 296 11.14 30.84 1.18
C THR A 296 11.79 29.97 2.23
N GLY A 297 11.34 28.71 2.44
CA GLY A 297 11.96 27.76 3.37
C GLY A 297 11.81 28.07 4.87
N ASP A 298 11.23 29.22 5.23
CA ASP A 298 11.32 29.74 6.61
C ASP A 298 10.36 29.12 7.64
N VAL A 299 9.33 28.37 7.21
CA VAL A 299 8.29 27.83 8.10
C VAL A 299 8.32 26.30 8.11
N GLU A 300 8.56 25.77 9.31
CA GLU A 300 8.62 24.35 9.62
C GLU A 300 7.72 24.03 10.81
N TYR A 301 7.19 22.82 10.84
CA TYR A 301 6.44 22.27 11.95
C TYR A 301 6.95 20.86 12.26
N HIS A 302 6.86 20.46 13.53
CA HIS A 302 7.26 19.12 13.98
C HIS A 302 6.05 18.36 14.55
N PRO A 303 5.17 17.82 13.69
CA PRO A 303 4.04 17.02 14.14
C PRO A 303 4.50 15.66 14.71
N ALA A 304 3.78 15.18 15.72
CA ALA A 304 3.81 13.79 16.16
C ALA A 304 2.43 13.14 15.96
N TYR A 305 2.46 11.88 15.55
CA TYR A 305 1.30 11.07 15.21
C TYR A 305 1.18 9.86 16.12
N ILE A 306 -0.06 9.49 16.42
CA ILE A 306 -0.42 8.31 17.20
C ILE A 306 -1.27 7.38 16.33
N SER A 307 -1.07 6.09 16.49
CA SER A 307 -1.86 5.03 15.85
C SER A 307 -1.97 3.82 16.79
N LEU A 308 -2.82 2.86 16.45
CA LEU A 308 -2.97 1.59 17.17
C LEU A 308 -2.51 0.44 16.27
N GLY A 309 -2.01 -0.64 16.87
CA GLY A 309 -1.65 -1.86 16.12
C GLY A 309 -2.83 -2.77 15.78
N ASN A 310 -3.96 -2.62 16.46
CA ASN A 310 -5.15 -3.46 16.27
C ASN A 310 -5.83 -3.32 14.90
N PRO A 311 -6.00 -2.10 14.30
CA PRO A 311 -6.49 -1.99 12.94
C PRO A 311 -5.61 -2.74 11.94
N HIS A 312 -6.21 -3.25 10.86
CA HIS A 312 -5.46 -3.87 9.76
C HIS A 312 -4.62 -2.84 8.99
N ASN A 313 -3.58 -3.30 8.30
CA ASN A 313 -2.61 -2.47 7.58
C ASN A 313 -3.27 -1.62 6.47
N ASN A 314 -4.24 -2.18 5.76
CA ASN A 314 -5.06 -1.48 4.77
C ASN A 314 -5.85 -0.30 5.39
N MET A 315 -6.38 -0.48 6.60
CA MET A 315 -7.13 0.55 7.32
C MET A 315 -6.22 1.70 7.75
N ARG A 316 -5.02 1.39 8.27
CA ARG A 316 -3.97 2.40 8.55
C ARG A 316 -3.57 3.19 7.30
N ARG A 317 -3.45 2.52 6.15
CA ARG A 317 -3.11 3.15 4.86
C ARG A 317 -4.23 3.98 4.25
N ALA A 318 -5.50 3.64 4.51
CA ALA A 318 -6.66 4.34 3.97
C ALA A 318 -6.98 5.67 4.67
N HIS A 319 -6.24 6.05 5.74
CA HIS A 319 -6.40 7.31 6.47
C HIS A 319 -7.79 7.57 7.09
N ARG A 320 -8.53 6.51 7.45
CA ARG A 320 -9.82 6.60 8.17
C ARG A 320 -9.66 6.92 9.67
N ASN A 321 -8.91 7.97 10.00
CA ASN A 321 -8.51 8.32 11.37
C ASN A 321 -7.72 7.22 12.12
N ALA A 322 -7.21 6.23 11.40
CA ALA A 322 -6.31 5.21 11.96
C ALA A 322 -4.92 5.78 12.32
N VAL A 323 -4.59 7.00 11.87
CA VAL A 323 -3.38 7.75 12.26
C VAL A 323 -3.75 9.21 12.50
N MET A 324 -3.50 9.70 13.71
CA MET A 324 -3.97 11.01 14.16
C MET A 324 -2.82 11.88 14.64
N PRO A 325 -2.77 13.17 14.28
CA PRO A 325 -1.84 14.09 14.92
C PRO A 325 -2.25 14.26 16.40
N PHE A 326 -1.30 14.06 17.30
CA PHE A 326 -1.51 14.26 18.74
C PHE A 326 -0.58 15.31 19.34
N ALA A 327 0.48 15.73 18.64
CA ALA A 327 1.32 16.83 19.11
C ALA A 327 1.92 17.65 17.96
N PHE A 328 2.26 18.90 18.27
CA PHE A 328 3.18 19.74 17.52
C PHE A 328 4.31 20.13 18.47
N LEU A 329 5.45 19.49 18.28
CA LEU A 329 6.64 19.64 19.13
C LEU A 329 7.34 20.97 18.84
N ALA A 330 7.97 21.51 19.88
CA ALA A 330 8.76 22.72 19.75
C ALA A 330 9.95 22.54 18.79
N ILE A 331 10.24 23.57 17.99
CA ILE A 331 11.45 23.65 17.17
C ILE A 331 12.27 24.83 17.67
N PRO A 332 13.20 24.63 18.61
CA PRO A 332 14.06 25.70 19.08
C PRO A 332 14.88 26.28 17.93
N LYS A 333 14.82 27.61 17.79
CA LYS A 333 15.62 28.39 16.85
C LYS A 333 16.63 29.23 17.63
N SER A 334 17.80 29.43 17.05
CA SER A 334 18.88 30.24 17.63
C SER A 334 19.52 31.11 16.55
N ASP A 335 20.34 32.07 16.96
CA ASP A 335 21.26 32.76 16.05
C ASP A 335 22.20 31.75 15.39
N ARG A 336 22.60 32.02 14.14
CA ARG A 336 23.49 31.13 13.35
C ARG A 336 24.79 30.74 14.06
N LYS A 337 25.31 31.60 14.94
CA LYS A 337 26.53 31.31 15.73
C LYS A 337 26.38 30.09 16.64
N TYR A 338 25.15 29.70 16.99
CA TYR A 338 24.86 28.55 17.85
C TYR A 338 24.40 27.30 17.08
N ASP A 339 24.30 27.34 15.74
CA ASP A 339 23.83 26.19 14.95
C ASP A 339 24.68 24.92 15.20
N ASN A 340 25.97 25.13 15.48
CA ASN A 340 26.93 24.08 15.78
C ASN A 340 27.32 24.00 17.26
N ASP A 341 26.68 24.77 18.13
CA ASP A 341 26.97 24.78 19.57
C ASP A 341 26.54 23.46 20.23
N PRO A 342 27.45 22.74 20.92
CA PRO A 342 27.12 21.48 21.57
C PRO A 342 26.02 21.60 22.63
N ALA A 343 26.01 22.69 23.41
CA ALA A 343 25.01 22.89 24.45
C ALA A 343 23.60 23.11 23.86
N PHE A 344 23.49 23.89 22.79
CA PHE A 344 22.21 24.06 22.08
C PHE A 344 21.73 22.76 21.41
N ARG A 345 22.64 21.97 20.82
CA ARG A 345 22.30 20.66 20.25
C ARG A 345 21.79 19.70 21.33
N LYS A 346 22.46 19.65 22.49
CA LYS A 346 22.03 18.89 23.67
C LYS A 346 20.65 19.33 24.16
N PHE A 347 20.45 20.64 24.35
CA PHE A 347 19.18 21.21 24.77
C PHE A 347 18.01 20.79 23.85
N LYS A 348 18.18 20.89 22.52
CA LYS A 348 17.14 20.48 21.56
C LYS A 348 16.70 19.03 21.73
N ARG A 349 17.67 18.12 21.95
CA ARG A 349 17.40 16.68 22.12
C ARG A 349 16.71 16.41 23.46
N GLN A 350 17.19 17.03 24.54
CA GLN A 350 16.57 16.90 25.87
C GLN A 350 15.15 17.45 25.89
N LEU A 351 14.92 18.63 25.28
CA LEU A 351 13.59 19.20 25.15
C LEU A 351 12.63 18.27 24.41
N TYR A 352 13.09 17.66 23.32
CA TYR A 352 12.29 16.71 22.57
C TYR A 352 11.85 15.51 23.43
N HIS A 353 12.78 14.87 24.14
CA HIS A 353 12.46 13.72 25.00
C HIS A 353 11.59 14.09 26.19
N ALA A 354 11.87 15.21 26.85
CA ALA A 354 11.06 15.71 27.96
C ALA A 354 9.63 16.03 27.50
N SER A 355 9.46 16.59 26.30
CA SER A 355 8.15 16.88 25.73
C SER A 355 7.34 15.59 25.48
N LEU A 356 7.95 14.57 24.86
CA LEU A 356 7.28 13.29 24.65
C LEU A 356 6.93 12.59 25.97
N SER A 357 7.83 12.59 26.95
CA SER A 357 7.56 12.02 28.28
C SER A 357 6.39 12.72 28.98
N ALA A 358 6.37 14.06 28.94
CA ALA A 358 5.29 14.86 29.52
C ALA A 358 3.94 14.57 28.85
N ILE A 359 3.88 14.57 27.52
CA ILE A 359 2.63 14.34 26.77
C ILE A 359 2.10 12.93 27.00
N LEU A 360 2.96 11.92 26.93
CA LEU A 360 2.56 10.51 27.00
C LEU A 360 2.29 10.01 28.42
N SER A 361 2.57 10.83 29.44
CA SER A 361 2.41 10.47 30.86
C SER A 361 1.00 9.99 31.23
N THR A 362 -0.05 10.47 30.53
CA THR A 362 -1.44 10.07 30.77
C THR A 362 -1.71 8.59 30.43
N LEU A 363 -0.82 7.94 29.67
CA LEU A 363 -0.94 6.53 29.29
C LEU A 363 -0.45 5.57 30.38
N LYS A 364 0.42 6.02 31.29
CA LYS A 364 1.07 5.15 32.30
C LYS A 364 0.08 4.31 33.11
N PRO A 365 -1.06 4.83 33.60
CA PRO A 365 -2.03 4.01 34.34
C PRO A 365 -2.56 2.81 33.53
N GLY A 366 -2.88 3.04 32.24
CA GLY A 366 -3.38 2.01 31.33
C GLY A 366 -2.33 0.99 30.89
N MET A 367 -1.04 1.27 31.11
CA MET A 367 0.05 0.31 30.86
C MET A 367 0.23 -0.71 31.98
N THR A 368 -0.24 -0.38 33.19
CA THR A 368 -0.13 -1.23 34.37
C THR A 368 -1.44 -1.96 34.68
N LYS A 369 -2.58 -1.27 34.56
CA LYS A 369 -3.90 -1.83 34.87
C LYS A 369 -4.84 -1.71 33.67
N PRO A 370 -5.62 -2.75 33.35
CA PRO A 370 -6.56 -2.66 32.24
C PRO A 370 -7.61 -1.56 32.45
N VAL A 371 -7.87 -0.78 31.40
CA VAL A 371 -8.91 0.25 31.35
C VAL A 371 -10.07 -0.21 30.46
N VAL A 372 -11.30 0.21 30.74
CA VAL A 372 -12.47 -0.18 29.95
C VAL A 372 -12.66 0.81 28.78
N ARG A 373 -12.79 0.31 27.55
CA ARG A 373 -13.13 1.10 26.36
C ARG A 373 -14.12 0.37 25.46
N CYS A 374 -14.94 1.13 24.74
CA CYS A 374 -15.72 0.64 23.61
C CYS A 374 -14.78 0.34 22.43
N CYS A 375 -15.03 -0.74 21.70
CA CYS A 375 -14.28 -1.19 20.54
C CYS A 375 -15.13 -1.05 19.26
N PRO A 376 -14.53 -1.20 18.05
CA PRO A 376 -15.23 -0.98 16.78
C PRO A 376 -16.48 -1.86 16.56
N ASP A 377 -16.53 -3.03 17.17
CA ASP A 377 -17.68 -3.96 17.12
C ASP A 377 -18.80 -3.61 18.12
N GLY A 378 -18.65 -2.52 18.87
CA GLY A 378 -19.61 -2.05 19.88
C GLY A 378 -19.48 -2.73 21.25
N HIS A 379 -18.60 -3.73 21.40
CA HIS A 379 -18.34 -4.32 22.71
C HIS A 379 -17.37 -3.46 23.51
N PHE A 380 -17.62 -3.35 24.83
CA PHE A 380 -16.60 -2.86 25.74
C PHE A 380 -15.60 -3.98 26.04
N ARG A 381 -14.34 -3.61 26.23
CA ARG A 381 -13.27 -4.52 26.65
C ARG A 381 -12.39 -3.88 27.70
N ARG A 382 -11.85 -4.72 28.61
CA ARG A 382 -10.71 -4.37 29.46
C ARG A 382 -9.46 -4.37 28.57
N ILE A 383 -8.75 -3.26 28.50
CA ILE A 383 -7.64 -3.04 27.57
C ILE A 383 -6.37 -2.69 28.34
N ILE A 384 -5.27 -3.34 27.97
CA ILE A 384 -3.93 -2.98 28.45
C ILE A 384 -3.16 -2.24 27.35
N TYR A 385 -2.62 -1.08 27.69
CA TYR A 385 -1.80 -0.28 26.78
C TYR A 385 -0.34 -0.76 26.80
N ASP A 386 0.29 -0.67 25.65
CA ASP A 386 1.71 -0.96 25.50
C ASP A 386 2.30 -0.13 24.37
N PHE A 387 3.59 0.19 24.42
CA PHE A 387 4.23 0.91 23.34
C PHE A 387 4.67 -0.05 22.24
N GLY A 388 4.17 0.20 21.03
CA GLY A 388 4.54 -0.50 19.81
C GLY A 388 5.61 0.28 19.03
N PRO A 389 5.62 0.18 17.68
CA PRO A 389 6.65 0.79 16.87
C PRO A 389 6.64 2.31 16.89
N PHE A 390 7.85 2.89 16.85
CA PHE A 390 8.08 4.31 16.58
C PHE A 390 8.62 4.46 15.15
N ILE A 391 7.86 5.15 14.30
CA ILE A 391 8.15 5.39 12.90
C ILE A 391 8.90 6.71 12.76
N ALA A 392 10.18 6.64 12.38
CA ALA A 392 11.07 7.78 12.28
C ALA A 392 12.06 7.60 11.12
N ASP A 393 12.48 8.70 10.51
CA ASP A 393 13.59 8.68 9.55
C ASP A 393 14.93 8.50 10.28
N TYR A 394 16.04 8.30 9.57
CA TYR A 394 17.32 7.99 10.24
C TYR A 394 17.82 9.11 11.18
N PRO A 395 17.85 10.40 10.79
CA PRO A 395 18.16 11.48 11.71
C PRO A 395 17.30 11.51 12.98
N GLU A 396 16.00 11.29 12.86
CA GLU A 396 15.08 11.23 13.99
C GLU A 396 15.32 9.97 14.83
N GLN A 397 15.62 8.82 14.22
CA GLN A 397 16.03 7.58 14.93
C GLN A 397 17.30 7.80 15.77
N VAL A 398 18.28 8.54 15.23
CA VAL A 398 19.52 8.90 15.95
C VAL A 398 19.19 9.72 17.20
N MET A 399 18.25 10.65 17.08
CA MET A 399 17.79 11.47 18.21
C MET A 399 17.05 10.61 19.24
N LEU A 400 16.05 9.82 18.81
CA LEU A 400 15.21 8.98 19.65
C LEU A 400 16.00 7.94 20.45
N ALA A 401 16.94 7.27 19.79
CA ALA A 401 17.74 6.19 20.38
C ALA A 401 18.94 6.69 21.19
N GLY A 402 19.21 8.00 21.20
CA GLY A 402 20.37 8.55 21.89
C GLY A 402 21.70 8.02 21.35
N ILE A 403 21.80 7.83 20.03
CA ILE A 403 23.01 7.32 19.40
C ILE A 403 23.78 8.42 18.67
N VAL A 404 25.06 8.15 18.39
CA VAL A 404 25.90 9.02 17.57
C VAL A 404 25.56 8.84 16.09
N GLN A 405 25.60 9.94 15.33
CA GLN A 405 25.40 9.93 13.87
C GLN A 405 26.32 8.89 13.20
N ASN A 406 25.83 8.21 12.17
CA ASN A 406 26.48 7.11 11.44
C ASN A 406 26.50 5.74 12.13
N TRP A 407 25.95 5.62 13.34
CA TRP A 407 25.72 4.33 13.98
C TRP A 407 24.34 3.76 13.65
N CYS A 408 24.18 2.44 13.79
CA CYS A 408 22.86 1.80 13.71
C CYS A 408 22.10 1.95 15.03
N ALA A 409 20.83 2.37 14.96
CA ALA A 409 19.97 2.51 16.13
C ALA A 409 19.46 1.16 16.68
N LYS A 410 19.56 0.08 15.91
CA LYS A 410 19.01 -1.25 16.26
C LYS A 410 20.07 -2.26 16.70
N CYS A 411 21.27 -2.22 16.11
CA CYS A 411 22.32 -3.18 16.40
C CYS A 411 23.64 -2.53 16.80
N THR A 412 24.54 -3.36 17.32
CA THR A 412 25.87 -2.96 17.81
C THR A 412 26.94 -2.93 16.72
N ALA A 413 26.54 -2.93 15.44
CA ALA A 413 27.50 -2.87 14.34
C ALA A 413 28.33 -1.58 14.39
N LEU A 414 29.62 -1.70 14.07
CA LEU A 414 30.55 -0.57 14.08
C LEU A 414 30.21 0.39 12.94
N SER A 415 30.23 1.70 13.21
CA SER A 415 29.92 2.73 12.21
C SER A 415 30.85 2.71 10.99
N THR A 416 32.06 2.15 11.13
CA THR A 416 33.05 1.99 10.05
C THR A 416 32.87 0.71 9.23
N ASN A 417 32.12 -0.27 9.74
CA ASN A 417 31.83 -1.54 9.08
C ASN A 417 30.47 -2.10 9.50
N LEU A 418 29.40 -1.40 9.12
CA LEU A 418 28.03 -1.74 9.54
C LEU A 418 27.58 -3.14 9.07
N ASP A 419 28.10 -3.62 7.94
CA ASP A 419 27.72 -4.91 7.36
C ASP A 419 28.70 -6.06 7.73
N GLY A 420 29.49 -5.88 8.79
CA GLY A 420 30.40 -6.92 9.32
C GLY A 420 29.67 -8.13 9.93
N HIS A 421 30.41 -9.24 10.11
CA HIS A 421 29.86 -10.54 10.48
C HIS A 421 29.29 -10.66 11.93
N ILE A 422 29.43 -9.64 12.78
CA ILE A 422 29.02 -9.71 14.20
C ILE A 422 28.27 -8.43 14.59
N CYS A 423 26.96 -8.53 14.82
CA CYS A 423 26.22 -7.49 15.52
C CYS A 423 25.10 -8.09 16.40
N GLY A 424 25.07 -7.68 17.67
CA GLY A 424 23.96 -7.95 18.58
C GLY A 424 22.91 -6.84 18.51
N ARG A 425 21.80 -6.99 19.22
CA ARG A 425 20.77 -5.95 19.34
C ARG A 425 21.18 -4.92 20.40
N ARG A 426 20.92 -3.64 20.14
CA ARG A 426 20.93 -2.61 21.21
C ARG A 426 19.70 -2.81 22.09
N THR A 427 19.86 -2.55 23.38
CA THR A 427 18.77 -2.55 24.36
C THR A 427 19.08 -1.51 25.44
N HIS A 428 18.06 -1.10 26.20
CA HIS A 428 18.27 -0.30 27.41
C HIS A 428 19.20 -1.03 28.40
N GLY A 429 18.99 -2.34 28.60
CA GLY A 429 19.83 -3.14 29.50
C GLY A 429 21.31 -3.14 29.11
N LEU A 430 21.62 -3.36 27.83
CA LEU A 430 22.99 -3.26 27.33
C LEU A 430 23.55 -1.84 27.50
N THR A 431 22.74 -0.82 27.25
CA THR A 431 23.14 0.58 27.41
C THR A 431 23.48 0.89 28.87
N ASP A 432 22.71 0.36 29.83
CA ASP A 432 22.94 0.55 31.26
C ASP A 432 24.22 -0.14 31.74
N GLU A 433 24.49 -1.36 31.27
CA GLU A 433 25.74 -2.07 31.54
C GLU A 433 26.95 -1.30 31.00
N LEU A 434 26.85 -0.77 29.78
CA LEU A 434 27.91 0.02 29.15
C LEU A 434 28.15 1.35 29.88
N LEU A 435 27.08 2.05 30.28
CA LEU A 435 27.14 3.28 31.08
C LEU A 435 27.81 3.05 32.44
N ALA A 436 27.61 1.89 33.05
CA ALA A 436 28.26 1.51 34.30
C ALA A 436 29.74 1.13 34.12
N ALA A 437 30.14 0.66 32.95
CA ALA A 437 31.45 0.10 32.69
C ALA A 437 32.47 1.07 32.07
N PHE A 438 32.02 2.06 31.29
CA PHE A 438 32.89 2.91 30.47
C PHE A 438 32.64 4.41 30.68
N ASP A 439 33.67 5.22 30.43
CA ASP A 439 33.53 6.67 30.44
C ASP A 439 32.79 7.21 29.20
N PRO A 440 32.21 8.42 29.27
CA PRO A 440 31.47 9.02 28.15
C PRO A 440 32.23 9.09 26.81
N GLY A 441 33.55 9.26 26.82
CA GLY A 441 34.34 9.34 25.59
C GLY A 441 34.40 7.99 24.89
N ILE A 442 34.68 6.92 25.64
CA ILE A 442 34.65 5.55 25.10
C ILE A 442 33.25 5.19 24.59
N LEU A 443 32.20 5.55 25.32
CA LEU A 443 30.82 5.28 24.91
C LEU A 443 30.46 5.96 23.60
N TRP A 444 30.89 7.21 23.42
CA TRP A 444 30.69 7.96 22.19
C TRP A 444 31.46 7.34 21.02
N ASP A 445 32.77 7.11 21.18
CA ASP A 445 33.66 6.71 20.08
C ASP A 445 33.55 5.22 19.72
N SER A 446 33.40 4.34 20.71
CA SER A 446 33.47 2.88 20.53
C SER A 446 32.11 2.19 20.51
N TYR A 447 31.07 2.83 21.06
CA TYR A 447 29.72 2.25 21.15
C TYR A 447 28.65 3.11 20.50
N GLY A 448 28.99 4.34 20.10
CA GLY A 448 28.05 5.28 19.48
C GLY A 448 26.88 5.65 20.39
N ILE A 449 27.11 5.76 21.70
CA ILE A 449 26.10 6.13 22.69
C ILE A 449 26.33 7.59 23.10
N ASP A 450 25.28 8.40 23.01
CA ASP A 450 25.27 9.78 23.49
C ASP A 450 24.70 9.82 24.91
N VAL A 451 25.59 9.89 25.90
CA VAL A 451 25.23 9.81 27.33
C VAL A 451 24.41 11.01 27.81
N ASP A 452 24.37 12.10 27.04
CA ASP A 452 23.62 13.31 27.40
C ASP A 452 22.12 13.19 27.09
N ILE A 453 21.72 12.10 26.42
CA ILE A 453 20.35 11.84 25.99
C ILE A 453 19.75 10.71 26.83
N VAL A 454 18.74 11.05 27.63
CA VAL A 454 17.88 10.07 28.29
C VAL A 454 16.64 9.88 27.43
N SER A 455 16.49 8.69 26.86
CA SER A 455 15.32 8.38 26.04
C SER A 455 14.03 8.45 26.88
N PHE A 456 13.01 9.13 26.35
CA PHE A 456 11.69 9.26 26.98
C PHE A 456 11.06 7.90 27.31
N THR A 457 11.42 6.85 26.55
CA THR A 457 10.92 5.49 26.73
C THR A 457 11.30 4.88 28.09
N ARG A 458 12.38 5.36 28.73
CA ARG A 458 12.78 4.93 30.08
C ARG A 458 11.73 5.25 31.16
N ASP A 459 10.84 6.21 30.90
CA ASP A 459 9.76 6.58 31.81
C ASP A 459 8.53 5.68 31.71
N PHE A 460 8.52 4.71 30.77
CA PHE A 460 7.36 3.89 30.42
C PHE A 460 7.66 2.39 30.52
N LEU A 461 6.66 1.64 30.96
CA LEU A 461 6.77 0.20 31.18
C LEU A 461 6.92 -0.55 29.85
N ARG A 462 7.85 -1.52 29.79
CA ARG A 462 8.13 -2.36 28.58
C ARG A 462 8.54 -1.57 27.32
N ALA A 463 8.89 -0.30 27.44
CA ALA A 463 9.31 0.53 26.32
C ALA A 463 10.85 0.54 26.19
N ASP A 464 11.37 -0.17 25.20
CA ASP A 464 12.79 -0.08 24.79
C ASP A 464 12.86 0.56 23.41
N ILE A 465 13.52 1.72 23.29
CA ILE A 465 13.54 2.46 22.02
C ILE A 465 14.21 1.66 20.90
N HIS A 466 15.25 0.89 21.19
CA HIS A 466 15.96 0.08 20.18
C HIS A 466 15.10 -1.09 19.71
N GLU A 467 14.15 -1.52 20.54
CA GLU A 467 13.11 -2.42 20.11
C GLU A 467 12.08 -1.70 19.25
N MET A 468 11.49 -0.62 19.76
CA MET A 468 10.38 0.12 19.15
C MET A 468 10.68 0.72 17.78
N LEU A 469 11.92 1.08 17.45
CA LEU A 469 12.21 1.70 16.15
C LEU A 469 11.81 0.78 14.98
N SER A 470 10.89 1.24 14.13
CA SER A 470 10.51 0.50 12.92
C SER A 470 11.53 0.70 11.80
N SER A 471 11.54 -0.22 10.83
CA SER A 471 12.37 -0.05 9.63
C SER A 471 11.66 0.91 8.67
N ASP A 472 12.40 1.86 8.07
CA ASP A 472 11.81 2.90 7.25
C ASP A 472 12.11 2.74 5.76
N LEU A 473 11.10 2.27 5.02
CA LEU A 473 11.25 2.01 3.60
C LEU A 473 11.41 3.29 2.77
N LEU A 474 10.77 4.38 3.17
CA LEU A 474 10.73 5.57 2.34
C LEU A 474 12.02 6.38 2.45
N HIS A 475 12.46 6.79 3.63
CA HIS A 475 13.63 7.66 3.77
C HIS A 475 14.94 6.87 3.80
N GLN A 476 14.97 5.65 4.34
CA GLN A 476 16.21 4.84 4.37
C GLN A 476 16.43 4.08 3.05
N ILE A 477 15.42 3.36 2.57
CA ILE A 477 15.58 2.50 1.38
C ILE A 477 15.38 3.27 0.08
N ILE A 478 14.21 3.89 -0.13
CA ILE A 478 13.87 4.52 -1.42
C ILE A 478 14.62 5.84 -1.62
N LYS A 479 14.54 6.79 -0.68
CA LYS A 479 15.24 8.08 -0.80
C LYS A 479 16.74 7.90 -0.51
N GLY A 480 17.10 7.26 0.60
CA GLY A 480 18.49 7.10 1.02
C GLY A 480 19.31 6.17 0.14
N SER A 481 18.89 4.91 0.00
CA SER A 481 19.69 3.89 -0.70
C SER A 481 19.53 3.98 -2.21
N PHE A 482 18.31 4.00 -2.75
CA PHE A 482 18.10 4.05 -4.20
C PHE A 482 18.48 5.43 -4.79
N LYS A 483 17.78 6.49 -4.39
CA LYS A 483 17.97 7.81 -5.00
C LYS A 483 19.35 8.40 -4.66
N ASP A 484 19.66 8.58 -3.38
CA ASP A 484 20.85 9.35 -2.98
C ASP A 484 22.15 8.55 -3.19
N HIS A 485 22.10 7.21 -3.13
CA HIS A 485 23.30 6.37 -3.20
C HIS A 485 23.43 5.48 -4.46
N LEU A 486 22.36 4.95 -5.06
CA LEU A 486 22.51 4.09 -6.24
C LEU A 486 22.32 4.84 -7.57
N VAL A 487 21.46 5.85 -7.62
CA VAL A 487 21.13 6.60 -8.86
C VAL A 487 21.95 7.89 -9.03
N THR A 488 22.37 8.51 -7.93
CA THR A 488 23.10 9.80 -7.99
C THR A 488 24.59 9.57 -8.24
N TRP A 489 25.05 9.75 -9.48
CA TRP A 489 26.46 9.56 -9.86
C TRP A 489 27.15 10.91 -10.00
N HIS A 490 28.34 11.06 -9.41
CA HIS A 490 29.21 12.22 -9.62
C HIS A 490 30.08 11.94 -10.85
N SER A 491 30.18 12.90 -11.77
CA SER A 491 30.41 12.58 -13.19
C SER A 491 31.36 13.56 -13.87
N LYS A 492 32.26 13.02 -14.71
CA LYS A 492 33.04 13.70 -15.76
C LYS A 492 32.26 13.64 -17.09
N ALA A 493 32.70 14.36 -18.12
CA ALA A 493 31.97 14.49 -19.39
C ALA A 493 31.46 13.18 -20.05
N GLU A 494 32.21 12.08 -19.94
CA GLU A 494 31.79 10.76 -20.48
C GLU A 494 30.60 10.15 -19.73
N ALA A 495 30.55 10.31 -18.41
CA ALA A 495 29.45 9.83 -17.60
C ALA A 495 28.18 10.69 -17.81
N ASP A 496 28.32 11.97 -18.17
CA ASP A 496 27.18 12.81 -18.55
C ASP A 496 26.52 12.32 -19.86
N ALA A 497 27.31 11.86 -20.84
CA ALA A 497 26.78 11.32 -22.09
C ALA A 497 26.00 10.00 -21.88
N ILE A 498 26.50 9.12 -21.00
CA ILE A 498 25.78 7.90 -20.58
C ILE A 498 24.47 8.28 -19.89
N MET A 499 24.50 9.30 -19.02
CA MET A 499 23.32 9.75 -18.31
C MET A 499 22.25 10.34 -19.23
N ASP A 500 22.66 11.09 -20.24
CA ASP A 500 21.75 11.58 -21.28
C ASP A 500 21.10 10.44 -22.08
N GLU A 501 21.83 9.35 -22.31
CA GLU A 501 21.27 8.16 -22.94
C GLU A 501 20.28 7.43 -22.02
N ILE A 502 20.59 7.27 -20.73
CA ILE A 502 19.66 6.72 -19.73
C ILE A 502 18.38 7.56 -19.70
N ASP A 503 18.50 8.89 -19.71
CA ASP A 503 17.35 9.80 -19.71
C ASP A 503 16.48 9.67 -20.96
N ARG A 504 17.10 9.49 -22.14
CA ARG A 504 16.37 9.20 -23.39
C ARG A 504 15.66 7.84 -23.33
N ARG A 505 16.30 6.81 -22.80
CA ARG A 505 15.70 5.47 -22.60
C ARG A 505 14.49 5.53 -21.68
N ILE A 506 14.62 6.20 -20.54
CA ILE A 506 13.51 6.44 -19.62
C ILE A 506 12.36 7.17 -20.33
N ALA A 507 12.64 8.24 -21.09
CA ALA A 507 11.63 8.99 -21.83
C ALA A 507 10.92 8.15 -22.91
N ALA A 508 11.62 7.19 -23.51
CA ALA A 508 11.11 6.25 -24.51
C ALA A 508 10.24 5.12 -23.92
N THR A 509 10.15 4.95 -22.60
CA THR A 509 9.30 3.92 -21.99
C THR A 509 7.85 4.09 -22.46
N PRO A 510 7.09 3.02 -22.80
CA PRO A 510 5.66 3.14 -23.10
C PRO A 510 4.82 3.77 -21.97
N ALA A 511 3.61 4.23 -22.30
CA ALA A 511 2.67 4.70 -21.29
C ALA A 511 2.04 3.51 -20.55
N PHE A 512 1.75 3.70 -19.26
CA PHE A 512 1.02 2.73 -18.44
C PHE A 512 0.14 3.47 -17.42
N PRO A 513 -1.04 2.95 -17.06
CA PRO A 513 -1.85 3.50 -15.98
C PRO A 513 -1.05 3.75 -14.69
N CYS A 514 -1.22 4.91 -14.07
CA CYS A 514 -0.53 5.29 -12.83
C CYS A 514 1.02 5.27 -12.89
N LEU A 515 1.63 5.28 -14.09
CA LEU A 515 3.07 5.48 -14.28
C LEU A 515 3.35 6.93 -14.65
N CYS A 516 4.15 7.63 -13.84
CA CYS A 516 4.58 8.99 -14.14
C CYS A 516 5.41 9.05 -15.43
N ARG A 517 5.17 10.08 -16.26
CA ARG A 517 5.88 10.29 -17.53
C ARG A 517 7.13 11.14 -17.32
N PHE A 518 8.29 10.56 -17.61
CA PHE A 518 9.61 11.21 -17.53
C PHE A 518 10.04 11.80 -18.88
N LYS A 519 9.44 12.92 -19.30
CA LYS A 519 9.67 13.50 -20.64
C LYS A 519 11.14 13.87 -20.93
N GLN A 520 11.89 14.24 -19.89
CA GLN A 520 13.30 14.61 -19.96
C GLN A 520 14.17 13.69 -19.09
N GLY A 521 13.74 12.44 -18.89
CA GLY A 521 14.39 11.52 -17.98
C GLY A 521 14.36 12.01 -16.53
N ARG A 522 15.50 11.91 -15.84
CA ARG A 522 15.66 12.10 -14.39
C ARG A 522 16.09 13.52 -13.98
N ARG A 523 16.18 14.47 -14.92
CA ARG A 523 16.60 15.87 -14.67
C ARG A 523 15.52 16.70 -13.97
N PHE A 524 15.19 16.35 -12.73
CA PHE A 524 14.26 17.12 -11.89
C PHE A 524 14.98 18.21 -11.09
N LYS A 525 14.41 19.41 -11.02
CA LYS A 525 14.87 20.47 -10.09
C LYS A 525 14.68 20.06 -8.62
N GLN A 526 13.63 19.29 -8.32
CA GLN A 526 13.34 18.77 -6.99
C GLN A 526 12.75 17.35 -7.10
N TRP A 527 13.32 16.41 -6.36
CA TRP A 527 12.86 15.02 -6.33
C TRP A 527 11.88 14.81 -5.18
N THR A 528 10.72 14.23 -5.46
CA THR A 528 9.78 13.73 -4.43
C THR A 528 9.96 12.23 -4.19
N GLY A 529 9.36 11.71 -3.12
CA GLY A 529 9.29 10.26 -2.90
C GLY A 529 8.62 9.53 -4.06
N ASP A 530 7.55 10.10 -4.63
CA ASP A 530 6.82 9.49 -5.73
C ASP A 530 7.60 9.53 -7.06
N ASN A 531 8.38 10.60 -7.31
CA ASN A 531 9.31 10.62 -8.45
C ASN A 531 10.33 9.47 -8.35
N SER A 532 10.84 9.22 -7.14
CA SER A 532 11.80 8.13 -6.89
C SER A 532 11.16 6.76 -7.12
N LYS A 533 9.97 6.52 -6.53
CA LYS A 533 9.19 5.28 -6.73
C LYS A 533 8.86 5.04 -8.20
N ALA A 534 8.43 6.07 -8.94
CA ALA A 534 8.11 5.94 -10.35
C ALA A 534 9.35 5.65 -11.21
N LEU A 535 10.50 6.22 -10.85
CA LEU A 535 11.76 5.93 -11.55
C LEU A 535 12.21 4.47 -11.33
N MET A 536 12.08 3.93 -10.11
CA MET A 536 12.41 2.53 -9.81
C MET A 536 11.74 1.54 -10.77
N LYS A 537 10.52 1.86 -11.23
CA LYS A 537 9.73 1.01 -12.13
C LYS A 537 10.33 0.87 -13.53
N VAL A 538 11.21 1.78 -13.95
CA VAL A 538 11.70 1.86 -15.34
C VAL A 538 13.23 1.96 -15.45
N TYR A 539 13.93 2.20 -14.34
CA TYR A 539 15.36 2.47 -14.33
C TYR A 539 16.21 1.27 -14.76
N LEU A 540 15.88 0.08 -14.27
CA LEU A 540 16.68 -1.14 -14.50
C LEU A 540 16.83 -1.48 -16.00
N PRO A 541 15.75 -1.56 -16.81
CA PRO A 541 15.91 -1.75 -18.26
C PRO A 541 16.63 -0.59 -18.96
N ALA A 542 16.53 0.64 -18.46
CA ALA A 542 17.16 1.81 -19.09
C ALA A 542 18.70 1.79 -19.00
N ILE A 543 19.27 1.28 -17.91
CA ILE A 543 20.72 1.22 -17.71
C ILE A 543 21.38 0.00 -18.38
N LYS A 544 20.61 -1.05 -18.68
CA LYS A 544 21.15 -2.30 -19.24
C LYS A 544 21.88 -2.03 -20.57
N GLY A 545 23.10 -2.56 -20.69
CA GLY A 545 23.96 -2.39 -21.87
C GLY A 545 24.71 -1.06 -21.95
N LEU A 546 24.51 -0.14 -20.99
CA LEU A 546 25.31 1.08 -20.82
C LEU A 546 26.29 0.98 -19.65
N VAL A 547 26.05 0.03 -18.75
CA VAL A 547 26.80 -0.18 -17.52
C VAL A 547 27.13 -1.68 -17.41
N PRO A 548 28.17 -2.08 -16.67
CA PRO A 548 28.46 -3.49 -16.43
C PRO A 548 27.26 -4.26 -15.88
N ASP A 549 27.08 -5.49 -16.33
CA ASP A 549 25.93 -6.34 -15.94
C ASP A 549 25.83 -6.49 -14.42
N GLU A 550 26.96 -6.50 -13.71
CA GLU A 550 26.97 -6.62 -12.25
C GLU A 550 26.35 -5.41 -11.53
N ILE A 551 26.45 -4.19 -12.09
CA ILE A 551 25.71 -3.02 -11.59
C ILE A 551 24.19 -3.24 -11.73
N VAL A 552 23.77 -3.80 -12.87
CA VAL A 552 22.36 -4.09 -13.14
C VAL A 552 21.87 -5.19 -12.20
N GLN A 553 22.67 -6.24 -11.95
CA GLN A 553 22.36 -7.30 -11.00
C GLN A 553 22.24 -6.78 -9.56
N ALA A 554 23.13 -5.89 -9.13
CA ALA A 554 23.03 -5.23 -7.83
C ALA A 554 21.71 -4.46 -7.69
N LEU A 555 21.36 -3.65 -8.71
CA LEU A 555 20.10 -2.91 -8.73
C LEU A 555 18.87 -3.83 -8.82
N SER A 556 18.95 -4.94 -9.55
CA SER A 556 17.90 -5.95 -9.60
C SER A 556 17.65 -6.56 -8.23
N ALA A 557 18.71 -7.02 -7.55
CA ALA A 557 18.61 -7.59 -6.21
C ALA A 557 18.04 -6.58 -5.19
N PHE A 558 18.48 -5.32 -5.28
CA PHE A 558 17.93 -4.24 -4.46
C PHE A 558 16.43 -3.97 -4.75
N LEU A 559 16.01 -3.99 -6.02
CA LEU A 559 14.61 -3.83 -6.37
C LEU A 559 13.78 -5.03 -5.90
N ASP A 560 14.27 -6.26 -6.06
CA ASP A 560 13.60 -7.46 -5.54
C ASP A 560 13.39 -7.34 -4.02
N PHE A 561 14.43 -6.99 -3.25
CA PHE A 561 14.30 -6.65 -1.82
C PHE A 561 13.16 -5.65 -1.58
N CYS A 562 13.19 -4.52 -2.30
CA CYS A 562 12.21 -3.45 -2.11
C CYS A 562 10.78 -3.89 -2.39
N TYR A 563 10.53 -4.80 -3.33
CA TYR A 563 9.18 -5.30 -3.63
C TYR A 563 8.75 -6.39 -2.66
N LEU A 564 9.66 -7.27 -2.25
CA LEU A 564 9.41 -8.30 -1.26
C LEU A 564 8.98 -7.69 0.09
N VAL A 565 9.72 -6.73 0.64
CA VAL A 565 9.38 -6.10 1.94
C VAL A 565 8.12 -5.23 1.91
N ARG A 566 7.50 -5.05 0.73
CA ARG A 566 6.25 -4.29 0.53
C ARG A 566 5.01 -5.16 0.33
N ARG A 567 5.13 -6.50 0.31
CA ARG A 567 3.94 -7.35 0.21
C ARG A 567 3.04 -7.15 1.43
N SER A 568 1.73 -7.39 1.24
CA SER A 568 0.73 -7.30 2.31
C SER A 568 0.92 -8.33 3.40
N ASP A 569 1.55 -9.45 3.07
CA ASP A 569 1.81 -10.56 3.96
C ASP A 569 3.01 -11.39 3.46
N PHE A 570 3.63 -12.11 4.39
CA PHE A 570 4.81 -12.94 4.15
C PHE A 570 4.66 -14.32 4.78
N ASP A 571 5.38 -15.27 4.22
CA ASP A 571 5.70 -16.57 4.77
C ASP A 571 7.21 -16.69 5.00
N GLU A 572 7.65 -17.86 5.45
CA GLU A 572 9.08 -18.16 5.66
C GLU A 572 9.88 -18.05 4.37
N TRP A 573 9.35 -18.50 3.23
CA TRP A 573 10.03 -18.39 1.93
C TRP A 573 10.20 -16.94 1.46
N THR A 574 9.25 -16.07 1.77
CA THR A 574 9.35 -14.65 1.47
C THR A 574 10.45 -14.01 2.31
N LEU A 575 10.60 -14.40 3.58
CA LEU A 575 11.71 -13.96 4.43
C LEU A 575 13.06 -14.47 3.91
N ASP A 576 13.16 -15.75 3.52
CA ASP A 576 14.36 -16.30 2.89
C ASP A 576 14.70 -15.55 1.59
N SER A 577 13.69 -15.18 0.80
CA SER A 577 13.86 -14.39 -0.41
C SER A 577 14.34 -12.97 -0.12
N ILE A 578 13.89 -12.36 0.99
CA ILE A 578 14.39 -11.06 1.45
C ILE A 578 15.88 -11.19 1.79
N ASP A 579 16.26 -12.16 2.62
CA ASP A 579 17.66 -12.37 3.01
C ASP A 579 18.56 -12.68 1.80
N ASP A 580 18.08 -13.51 0.87
CA ASP A 580 18.76 -13.82 -0.37
C ASP A 580 18.96 -12.58 -1.26
N SER A 581 17.95 -11.71 -1.36
CA SER A 581 18.04 -10.46 -2.11
C SER A 581 19.04 -9.47 -1.50
N VAL A 582 19.09 -9.38 -0.17
CA VAL A 582 20.09 -8.56 0.55
C VAL A 582 21.49 -9.11 0.31
N ARG A 583 21.67 -10.43 0.42
CA ARG A 583 22.97 -11.11 0.18
C ARG A 583 23.45 -10.90 -1.26
N LYS A 584 22.57 -11.07 -2.26
CA LYS A 584 22.89 -10.80 -3.67
C LYS A 584 23.26 -9.34 -3.91
N PHE A 585 22.53 -8.42 -3.30
CA PHE A 585 22.85 -7.00 -3.37
C PHE A 585 24.23 -6.70 -2.77
N HIS A 586 24.54 -7.24 -1.58
CA HIS A 586 25.85 -7.07 -0.94
C HIS A 586 26.99 -7.66 -1.76
N CYS A 587 26.76 -8.79 -2.44
CA CYS A 587 27.73 -9.41 -3.33
C CYS A 587 28.01 -8.51 -4.55
N HIS A 588 26.98 -8.15 -5.30
CA HIS A 588 27.15 -7.43 -6.57
C HIS A 588 27.49 -5.95 -6.40
N ARG A 589 27.17 -5.30 -5.27
CA ARG A 589 27.48 -3.88 -5.07
C ARG A 589 28.98 -3.59 -4.98
N GLU A 590 29.83 -4.59 -4.76
CA GLU A 590 31.28 -4.39 -4.70
C GLU A 590 31.86 -3.86 -6.01
N ILE A 591 31.19 -4.12 -7.15
CA ILE A 591 31.57 -3.55 -8.46
C ILE A 591 31.64 -2.02 -8.46
N PHE A 592 30.82 -1.34 -7.65
CA PHE A 592 30.85 0.13 -7.58
C PHE A 592 32.15 0.65 -6.92
N LYS A 593 32.80 -0.16 -6.07
CA LYS A 593 34.13 0.14 -5.53
C LYS A 593 35.21 -0.13 -6.57
N GLU A 594 35.14 -1.29 -7.23
CA GLU A 594 36.12 -1.68 -8.27
C GLU A 594 36.21 -0.65 -9.40
N LEU A 595 35.06 -0.10 -9.80
CA LEU A 595 34.97 0.94 -10.83
C LEU A 595 35.26 2.36 -10.31
N ASN A 596 35.62 2.51 -9.04
CA ASN A 596 35.84 3.80 -8.38
C ASN A 596 34.66 4.79 -8.51
N VAL A 597 33.43 4.25 -8.64
CA VAL A 597 32.19 5.05 -8.65
C VAL A 597 31.83 5.47 -7.21
N ARG A 598 32.27 4.68 -6.23
CA ARG A 598 32.08 4.89 -4.79
C ARG A 598 33.39 4.61 -4.03
N THR A 599 34.28 5.59 -3.96
CA THR A 599 35.59 5.43 -3.31
C THR A 599 35.65 5.96 -1.88
N ASP A 600 34.89 7.01 -1.54
CA ASP A 600 35.11 7.73 -0.28
C ASP A 600 33.81 8.13 0.43
N THR A 601 33.65 7.72 1.68
CA THR A 601 32.86 8.45 2.68
C THR A 601 33.78 9.38 3.45
N PRO A 602 33.37 10.62 3.77
CA PRO A 602 34.14 11.48 4.66
C PRO A 602 34.41 10.76 5.99
N GLY A 603 35.69 10.62 6.37
CA GLY A 603 36.10 10.00 7.64
C GLY A 603 36.70 8.59 7.58
N GLY A 604 37.01 8.05 6.39
CA GLY A 604 37.77 6.80 6.25
C GLY A 604 36.97 5.51 6.50
N SER A 605 35.64 5.57 6.50
CA SER A 605 34.78 4.40 6.55
C SER A 605 34.65 3.71 5.18
N SER A 606 34.24 2.44 5.16
CA SER A 606 33.89 1.73 3.92
C SER A 606 32.81 2.51 3.16
N ALA A 607 32.91 2.60 1.83
CA ALA A 607 31.96 3.32 0.97
C ALA A 607 30.49 2.87 1.13
N PHE A 608 30.26 1.68 1.71
CA PHE A 608 28.93 1.13 1.99
C PHE A 608 28.57 1.04 3.47
N SER A 609 29.38 1.59 4.38
CA SER A 609 29.03 1.69 5.81
C SER A 609 28.04 2.83 6.04
N LEU A 610 26.86 2.70 5.44
CA LEU A 610 25.79 3.69 5.43
C LEU A 610 24.59 3.15 6.21
N PRO A 611 24.19 3.78 7.34
CA PRO A 611 23.08 3.29 8.17
C PRO A 611 21.78 3.07 7.41
N ARG A 612 21.49 3.94 6.44
CA ARG A 612 20.30 3.83 5.59
C ARG A 612 20.32 2.59 4.69
N GLN A 613 21.48 2.19 4.19
CA GLN A 613 21.62 0.94 3.41
C GLN A 613 21.67 -0.28 4.32
N HIS A 614 22.43 -0.20 5.41
CA HIS A 614 22.50 -1.23 6.44
C HIS A 614 21.11 -1.58 7.03
N SER A 615 20.17 -0.64 7.04
CA SER A 615 18.79 -0.88 7.49
C SER A 615 18.10 -2.09 6.82
N MET A 616 18.56 -2.50 5.63
CA MET A 616 18.05 -3.66 4.89
C MET A 616 18.11 -4.97 5.70
N VAL A 617 19.11 -5.16 6.55
CA VAL A 617 19.25 -6.39 7.36
C VAL A 617 18.29 -6.45 8.55
N HIS A 618 17.54 -5.37 8.81
CA HIS A 618 16.61 -5.24 9.94
C HIS A 618 15.13 -5.45 9.54
N TYR A 619 14.87 -5.98 8.35
CA TYR A 619 13.51 -6.28 7.86
C TYR A 619 13.10 -7.72 8.21
N HIS A 620 12.68 -7.93 9.46
CA HIS A 620 12.28 -9.22 10.02
C HIS A 620 10.80 -9.24 10.49
N LYS A 621 10.31 -10.41 10.93
CA LYS A 621 8.92 -10.71 11.36
C LYS A 621 8.40 -10.05 12.65
N GLU A 622 9.11 -9.10 13.25
CA GLU A 622 8.71 -8.53 14.55
C GLU A 622 7.41 -7.72 14.50
N TYR A 623 7.08 -7.04 13.40
CA TYR A 623 5.91 -6.14 13.31
C TYR A 623 4.86 -6.56 12.27
N GLY A 624 4.97 -7.76 11.72
CA GLY A 624 4.15 -8.21 10.59
C GLY A 624 4.68 -7.60 9.29
N ALA A 625 3.80 -7.45 8.30
CA ALA A 625 4.17 -6.79 7.05
C ALA A 625 4.47 -5.29 7.27
N PRO A 626 5.66 -4.77 6.87
CA PRO A 626 6.11 -3.40 7.03
C PRO A 626 5.16 -2.34 6.48
N GLY A 627 4.25 -2.74 5.60
CA GLY A 627 3.32 -1.85 4.93
C GLY A 627 2.48 -0.99 5.87
N GLY A 628 2.25 -1.43 7.11
CA GLY A 628 1.54 -0.71 8.16
C GLY A 628 2.39 0.05 9.18
N VAL A 629 3.73 0.01 9.07
CA VAL A 629 4.67 0.52 10.10
C VAL A 629 5.83 1.35 9.52
N CYS A 630 5.62 1.99 8.37
CA CYS A 630 6.64 2.76 7.64
C CYS A 630 6.25 4.24 7.49
N SER A 631 7.24 5.14 7.35
CA SER A 631 7.05 6.60 7.27
C SER A 631 6.22 7.09 6.08
N SER A 632 5.92 6.24 5.10
CA SER A 632 4.91 6.55 4.07
C SER A 632 3.55 6.91 4.67
N ILE A 633 3.21 6.34 5.83
CA ILE A 633 1.95 6.59 6.53
C ILE A 633 1.96 8.00 7.15
N THR A 634 3.05 8.38 7.83
CA THR A 634 3.20 9.72 8.41
C THR A 634 3.37 10.78 7.31
N GLU A 635 4.14 10.54 6.25
CA GLU A 635 4.30 11.47 5.12
C GLU A 635 2.96 11.77 4.43
N SER A 636 2.10 10.76 4.23
CA SER A 636 0.75 10.99 3.70
C SER A 636 -0.11 11.78 4.69
N ARG A 637 0.00 11.51 6.00
CA ARG A 637 -0.72 12.29 7.01
C ARG A 637 -0.23 13.73 7.09
N HIS A 638 1.06 14.03 6.86
CA HIS A 638 1.60 15.41 6.78
C HIS A 638 0.83 16.26 5.77
N ILE A 639 0.44 15.67 4.64
CA ILE A 639 -0.35 16.38 3.62
C ILE A 639 -1.65 16.88 4.22
N THR A 640 -2.38 16.01 4.91
CA THR A 640 -3.72 16.31 5.44
C THR A 640 -3.73 17.05 6.78
N ALA A 641 -2.74 16.85 7.65
CA ALA A 641 -2.70 17.39 9.01
C ALA A 641 -1.84 18.65 9.14
N VAL A 642 -0.92 18.89 8.19
CA VAL A 642 0.00 20.03 8.24
C VAL A 642 -0.08 20.87 6.97
N LYS A 643 0.21 20.30 5.80
CA LYS A 643 0.33 21.06 4.54
C LYS A 643 -1.00 21.65 4.07
N LYS A 644 -2.08 20.86 4.05
CA LYS A 644 -3.42 21.34 3.68
C LYS A 644 -3.96 22.37 4.70
N PRO A 645 -3.91 22.14 6.03
CA PRO A 645 -4.32 23.14 7.02
C PRO A 645 -3.49 24.42 6.95
N TRP A 646 -2.16 24.32 6.79
CA TRP A 646 -1.31 25.47 6.50
C TRP A 646 -1.77 26.17 5.23
N CYS A 647 -2.15 25.41 4.19
CA CYS A 647 -2.70 25.96 2.95
C CYS A 647 -3.99 26.76 3.11
N ARG A 648 -4.85 26.34 4.04
CA ARG A 648 -6.13 26.97 4.35
C ARG A 648 -6.02 28.17 5.29
N SER A 649 -4.91 28.31 6.02
CA SER A 649 -4.73 29.38 6.99
C SER A 649 -4.39 30.73 6.34
N SER A 650 -4.43 31.80 7.13
CA SER A 650 -3.95 33.12 6.72
C SER A 650 -2.43 33.22 6.52
N ARG A 651 -1.69 32.14 6.84
CA ARG A 651 -0.20 32.09 6.91
C ARG A 651 0.43 32.99 7.98
N TYR A 652 -0.37 33.77 8.69
CA TYR A 652 0.05 34.56 9.84
C TYR A 652 -0.29 33.81 11.12
N GLU A 653 0.73 33.53 11.95
CA GLU A 653 0.59 32.76 13.20
C GLU A 653 -0.28 31.49 13.04
N ALA A 654 -0.04 30.76 11.94
CA ALA A 654 -1.01 29.79 11.44
C ALA A 654 -1.22 28.55 12.30
N LEU A 655 -0.35 28.28 13.30
CA LEU A 655 -0.40 27.03 14.05
C LEU A 655 -1.78 26.85 14.70
N SER A 656 -2.28 27.85 15.43
CA SER A 656 -3.60 27.80 16.08
C SER A 656 -4.73 27.51 15.08
N GLN A 657 -4.71 28.14 13.91
CA GLN A 657 -5.67 27.90 12.82
C GLN A 657 -5.57 26.47 12.27
N MET A 658 -4.35 25.92 12.15
CA MET A 658 -4.12 24.54 11.73
C MET A 658 -4.66 23.54 12.76
N LEU A 659 -4.42 23.78 14.05
CA LEU A 659 -4.90 22.95 15.15
C LEU A 659 -6.43 22.88 15.16
N GLN A 660 -7.11 24.03 15.08
CA GLN A 660 -8.58 24.11 14.98
C GLN A 660 -9.12 23.43 13.72
N THR A 661 -8.46 23.62 12.57
CA THR A 661 -8.84 22.96 11.32
C THR A 661 -8.79 21.45 11.46
N ASN A 662 -7.72 20.90 12.06
CA ASN A 662 -7.60 19.47 12.31
C ASN A 662 -8.73 18.97 13.22
N GLN A 663 -9.02 19.67 14.32
CA GLN A 663 -10.09 19.27 15.26
C GLN A 663 -11.47 19.27 14.61
N ARG A 664 -11.82 20.30 13.84
CA ARG A 664 -13.11 20.36 13.11
C ARG A 664 -13.24 19.26 12.06
N LEU A 665 -12.15 18.93 11.35
CA LEU A 665 -12.15 17.82 10.39
C LEU A 665 -12.40 16.48 11.08
N ASP A 666 -11.77 16.24 12.23
CA ASP A 666 -11.93 15.00 12.99
C ASP A 666 -13.37 14.85 13.51
N LYS A 667 -13.94 15.93 14.06
CA LYS A 667 -15.35 15.99 14.52
C LYS A 667 -16.34 15.70 13.39
N LEU A 668 -16.17 16.32 12.22
CA LEU A 668 -17.05 16.09 11.06
C LEU A 668 -16.99 14.64 10.56
N VAL A 669 -15.81 14.02 10.56
CA VAL A 669 -15.65 12.62 10.16
C VAL A 669 -16.31 11.69 11.18
N ALA A 670 -16.12 11.95 12.47
CA ALA A 670 -16.70 11.14 13.54
C ALA A 670 -18.24 11.25 13.57
N ALA A 671 -18.79 12.47 13.46
CA ALA A 671 -20.24 12.69 13.35
C ALA A 671 -20.83 11.99 12.13
N ARG A 672 -20.15 12.03 10.97
CA ARG A 672 -20.61 11.28 9.78
C ARG A 672 -20.72 9.79 10.06
N ALA A 673 -19.71 9.20 10.70
CA ALA A 673 -19.67 7.77 11.00
C ALA A 673 -20.83 7.37 11.92
N ASP A 674 -21.07 8.15 12.98
CA ASP A 674 -22.21 7.97 13.88
C ASP A 674 -23.56 8.05 13.14
N PHE A 675 -23.73 9.05 12.27
CA PHE A 675 -24.98 9.23 11.53
C PHE A 675 -25.23 8.10 10.51
N VAL A 676 -24.17 7.54 9.93
CA VAL A 676 -24.26 6.34 9.09
C VAL A 676 -24.66 5.12 9.92
N GLU A 677 -24.05 4.94 11.09
CA GLU A 677 -24.33 3.82 11.99
C GLU A 677 -25.79 3.83 12.47
N ARG A 678 -26.33 5.02 12.76
CA ARG A 678 -27.75 5.20 13.12
C ARG A 678 -28.72 5.09 11.93
N GLY A 679 -28.21 4.85 10.72
CA GLY A 679 -29.03 4.73 9.50
C GLY A 679 -29.59 6.06 8.96
N MET A 680 -29.09 7.18 9.48
CA MET A 680 -29.52 8.54 9.10
C MET A 680 -28.85 9.02 7.81
N LEU A 681 -27.67 8.48 7.52
CA LEU A 681 -26.94 8.72 6.28
C LEU A 681 -26.62 7.39 5.58
N PRO A 682 -26.57 7.37 4.24
CA PRO A 682 -26.11 6.19 3.53
C PRO A 682 -24.63 5.94 3.86
N PRO A 683 -24.21 4.67 4.02
CA PRO A 683 -22.83 4.37 4.32
C PRO A 683 -21.89 4.82 3.22
N THR A 684 -20.76 5.40 3.61
CA THR A 684 -19.80 6.09 2.74
C THR A 684 -18.98 5.14 1.85
N TYR A 685 -19.44 3.91 1.56
CA TYR A 685 -18.74 2.94 0.71
C TYR A 685 -18.57 3.38 -0.76
N ALA A 686 -19.09 4.56 -1.13
CA ALA A 686 -18.67 5.19 -2.36
C ALA A 686 -17.27 5.78 -2.15
N PRO A 687 -16.22 5.30 -2.86
CA PRO A 687 -14.93 5.97 -2.85
C PRO A 687 -15.15 7.46 -3.19
N PRO A 688 -14.27 8.37 -2.70
CA PRO A 688 -14.36 9.78 -3.07
C PRO A 688 -14.52 9.88 -4.59
N PRO A 689 -15.37 10.80 -5.10
CA PRO A 689 -15.54 10.97 -6.53
C PRO A 689 -14.15 11.11 -7.14
N VAL A 690 -13.85 10.20 -8.08
CA VAL A 690 -12.59 10.19 -8.81
C VAL A 690 -12.48 11.56 -9.46
N ASP A 691 -11.41 12.29 -9.14
CA ASP A 691 -11.10 13.55 -9.79
C ASP A 691 -11.06 13.29 -11.31
N PRO A 692 -11.89 13.95 -12.14
CA PRO A 692 -11.97 13.69 -13.57
C PRO A 692 -10.62 13.80 -14.31
N GLU A 693 -9.61 14.41 -13.67
CA GLU A 693 -8.29 14.60 -14.23
C GLU A 693 -7.35 13.37 -14.08
N ASP A 694 -7.66 12.39 -13.21
CA ASP A 694 -6.80 11.21 -12.90
C ASP A 694 -7.49 9.85 -13.22
N ASP A 695 -8.11 9.77 -14.41
CA ASP A 695 -8.96 8.66 -14.93
C ASP A 695 -8.22 7.36 -15.34
N ASP A 696 -7.13 6.95 -14.68
CA ASP A 696 -6.36 5.74 -15.10
C ASP A 696 -6.52 4.50 -14.17
N GLY A 697 -7.14 4.63 -12.99
CA GLY A 697 -7.41 3.50 -12.07
C GLY A 697 -7.46 3.90 -10.59
N GLY A 698 -7.70 2.95 -9.68
CA GLY A 698 -7.72 3.26 -8.24
C GLY A 698 -8.25 2.16 -7.31
N PRO A 699 -8.24 2.39 -5.99
CA PRO A 699 -8.85 1.50 -5.01
C PRO A 699 -10.37 1.37 -5.21
N ILE A 700 -10.93 0.20 -4.90
CA ILE A 700 -12.37 -0.07 -4.96
C ILE A 700 -12.80 -1.01 -3.82
N ASP A 701 -14.01 -0.82 -3.28
CA ASP A 701 -14.54 -1.61 -2.15
C ASP A 701 -15.57 -2.67 -2.60
N THR A 702 -15.21 -3.49 -3.59
CA THR A 702 -16.08 -4.59 -4.11
C THR A 702 -15.77 -5.93 -3.45
N ALA A 703 -16.62 -6.94 -3.69
CA ALA A 703 -16.32 -8.33 -3.33
C ALA A 703 -14.99 -8.80 -3.95
N ARG A 704 -14.28 -9.66 -3.22
CA ARG A 704 -12.96 -10.16 -3.63
C ARG A 704 -13.09 -10.98 -4.92
N VAL A 705 -12.29 -10.63 -5.92
CA VAL A 705 -12.09 -11.43 -7.15
C VAL A 705 -10.61 -11.47 -7.48
N GLU A 706 -10.09 -12.61 -7.95
CA GLU A 706 -8.68 -12.77 -8.30
C GLU A 706 -8.29 -11.82 -9.44
N GLY A 707 -9.15 -11.71 -10.45
CA GLY A 707 -9.02 -10.77 -11.55
C GLY A 707 -10.14 -10.96 -12.57
N ASN A 708 -10.63 -9.86 -13.13
CA ASN A 708 -11.59 -9.87 -14.23
C ASN A 708 -11.42 -8.62 -15.09
N VAL A 709 -11.66 -8.74 -16.40
CA VAL A 709 -11.64 -7.64 -17.35
C VAL A 709 -13.00 -7.52 -18.03
N MET A 710 -13.58 -6.33 -17.97
CA MET A 710 -14.87 -6.02 -18.61
C MET A 710 -14.75 -4.85 -19.57
N PRO A 711 -15.52 -4.82 -20.66
CA PRO A 711 -15.53 -3.67 -21.55
C PRO A 711 -16.07 -2.43 -20.82
N ALA A 712 -15.71 -1.23 -21.29
CA ALA A 712 -16.26 0.01 -20.75
C ALA A 712 -17.80 0.04 -20.91
N ARG A 713 -18.49 0.73 -19.98
CA ARG A 713 -19.97 0.84 -20.00
C ARG A 713 -20.52 1.49 -21.27
N THR A 714 -19.76 2.39 -21.89
CA THR A 714 -20.23 3.16 -23.05
C THR A 714 -19.58 2.63 -24.33
N ARG A 715 -20.41 2.19 -25.27
CA ARG A 715 -19.98 1.82 -26.63
C ARG A 715 -19.60 3.05 -27.46
N GLU A 716 -18.60 2.89 -28.31
CA GLU A 716 -18.27 3.85 -29.35
C GLU A 716 -19.21 3.65 -30.56
N ARG A 717 -19.86 4.74 -30.98
CA ARG A 717 -20.88 4.72 -32.04
C ARG A 717 -20.33 5.06 -33.41
N ALA A 718 -19.10 5.58 -33.50
CA ALA A 718 -18.47 5.96 -34.76
C ALA A 718 -17.97 4.77 -35.61
N TYR A 719 -17.98 3.55 -35.07
CA TYR A 719 -17.47 2.36 -35.76
C TYR A 719 -18.57 1.63 -36.52
N PRO A 720 -18.28 0.99 -37.67
CA PRO A 720 -19.23 0.12 -38.34
C PRO A 720 -19.64 -1.06 -37.44
N HIS A 721 -20.91 -1.45 -37.51
CA HIS A 721 -21.50 -2.47 -36.64
C HIS A 721 -21.50 -3.89 -37.25
N LEU A 722 -21.10 -4.07 -38.50
CA LEU A 722 -21.05 -5.38 -39.14
C LEU A 722 -19.59 -5.83 -39.33
N PRO A 723 -19.28 -7.15 -39.26
CA PRO A 723 -17.91 -7.67 -39.31
C PRO A 723 -17.13 -7.23 -40.54
N LEU A 724 -17.70 -7.29 -41.75
CA LEU A 724 -16.99 -6.96 -42.98
C LEU A 724 -16.68 -5.44 -43.08
N PRO A 725 -17.65 -4.52 -42.92
CA PRO A 725 -17.35 -3.08 -42.83
C PRO A 725 -16.36 -2.73 -41.70
N LEU A 726 -16.48 -3.37 -40.54
CA LEU A 726 -15.58 -3.16 -39.42
C LEU A 726 -14.15 -3.60 -39.76
N SER A 727 -13.99 -4.76 -40.42
CA SER A 727 -12.70 -5.30 -40.86
C SER A 727 -11.93 -4.33 -41.77
N GLN A 728 -12.66 -3.64 -42.66
CA GLN A 728 -12.11 -2.63 -43.55
C GLN A 728 -11.72 -1.36 -42.78
N HIS A 729 -12.59 -0.92 -41.86
CA HIS A 729 -12.36 0.27 -41.04
C HIS A 729 -11.11 0.14 -40.15
N ILE A 730 -10.93 -1.01 -39.51
CA ILE A 730 -9.76 -1.27 -38.62
C ILE A 730 -8.54 -1.80 -39.37
N ARG A 731 -8.65 -2.02 -40.68
CA ARG A 731 -7.60 -2.59 -41.56
C ARG A 731 -7.13 -3.98 -41.13
N VAL A 732 -8.07 -4.84 -40.76
CA VAL A 732 -7.82 -6.26 -40.44
C VAL A 732 -8.78 -7.13 -41.26
N PRO A 733 -8.46 -7.41 -42.55
CA PRO A 733 -9.37 -8.13 -43.46
C PRO A 733 -9.75 -9.53 -42.97
N ALA A 734 -8.92 -10.15 -42.14
CA ALA A 734 -9.16 -11.47 -41.56
C ALA A 734 -10.19 -11.48 -40.41
N LEU A 735 -10.70 -10.31 -39.98
CA LEU A 735 -11.61 -10.21 -38.83
C LEU A 735 -12.83 -11.15 -38.92
N PRO A 736 -13.55 -11.28 -40.05
CA PRO A 736 -14.69 -12.20 -40.12
C PRO A 736 -14.29 -13.65 -39.89
N THR A 737 -13.20 -14.11 -40.51
CA THR A 737 -12.67 -15.47 -40.32
C THR A 737 -12.20 -15.70 -38.89
N LEU A 738 -11.55 -14.71 -38.26
CA LEU A 738 -11.15 -14.78 -36.86
C LEU A 738 -12.38 -14.90 -35.94
N LEU A 739 -13.46 -14.18 -36.24
CA LEU A 739 -14.69 -14.18 -35.45
C LEU A 739 -15.38 -15.55 -35.49
N THR A 740 -15.52 -16.13 -36.69
CA THR A 740 -16.07 -17.49 -36.87
C THR A 740 -15.21 -18.53 -36.14
N ASN A 741 -13.88 -18.47 -36.29
CA ASN A 741 -12.98 -19.41 -35.62
C ASN A 741 -13.03 -19.27 -34.09
N PHE A 742 -13.13 -18.04 -33.59
CA PHE A 742 -13.29 -17.78 -32.16
C PHE A 742 -14.58 -18.39 -31.62
N LEU A 743 -15.71 -18.23 -32.31
CA LEU A 743 -16.98 -18.78 -31.86
C LEU A 743 -17.00 -20.32 -31.95
N LYS A 744 -16.47 -20.91 -33.03
CA LYS A 744 -16.27 -22.37 -33.12
C LYS A 744 -15.44 -22.90 -31.93
N ASP A 745 -14.40 -22.16 -31.55
CA ASP A 745 -13.61 -22.49 -30.36
C ASP A 745 -14.44 -22.35 -29.08
N GLN A 746 -15.27 -21.32 -28.91
CA GLN A 746 -16.14 -21.23 -27.71
C GLN A 746 -17.14 -22.38 -27.62
N LEU A 747 -17.78 -22.78 -28.73
CA LEU A 747 -18.90 -23.73 -28.74
C LEU A 747 -18.49 -25.21 -28.69
N SER A 748 -17.26 -25.57 -29.08
CA SER A 748 -16.81 -26.98 -29.11
C SER A 748 -16.64 -27.55 -27.70
N SER A 749 -17.53 -28.46 -27.27
CA SER A 749 -17.54 -28.99 -25.90
C SER A 749 -16.51 -30.08 -25.61
N ASP A 750 -15.83 -30.64 -26.61
CA ASP A 750 -14.82 -31.69 -26.45
C ASP A 750 -13.73 -31.59 -27.51
N MET A 751 -12.52 -32.04 -27.18
CA MET A 751 -11.33 -32.04 -28.06
C MET A 751 -11.47 -32.83 -29.37
N TYR A 752 -12.64 -33.42 -29.68
CA TYR A 752 -12.80 -34.36 -30.82
C TYR A 752 -14.16 -34.36 -31.54
N SER A 753 -15.00 -33.30 -31.46
CA SER A 753 -16.18 -33.22 -32.34
C SER A 753 -15.93 -32.33 -33.56
N ASP A 754 -15.67 -32.94 -34.71
CA ASP A 754 -15.54 -32.31 -36.04
C ASP A 754 -16.92 -32.02 -36.66
N ASP A 755 -17.86 -31.50 -35.86
CA ASP A 755 -19.16 -31.06 -36.39
C ASP A 755 -18.96 -29.70 -37.05
N ASP A 756 -18.82 -29.73 -38.37
CA ASP A 756 -18.70 -28.58 -39.27
C ASP A 756 -20.03 -27.82 -39.36
N THR A 757 -20.46 -27.25 -38.24
CA THR A 757 -21.56 -26.28 -38.24
C THR A 757 -21.07 -25.02 -38.95
N ASP A 758 -21.72 -24.69 -40.07
CA ASP A 758 -21.44 -23.50 -40.86
C ASP A 758 -22.00 -22.27 -40.11
N ILE A 759 -21.20 -21.75 -39.18
CA ILE A 759 -21.56 -20.57 -38.39
C ILE A 759 -21.35 -19.31 -39.25
N ASP A 760 -22.44 -18.78 -39.78
CA ASP A 760 -22.44 -17.47 -40.43
C ASP A 760 -22.66 -16.34 -39.42
N LEU A 761 -21.65 -15.46 -39.30
CA LEU A 761 -21.69 -14.27 -38.45
C LEU A 761 -21.73 -12.97 -39.28
N SER A 762 -21.90 -13.05 -40.60
CA SER A 762 -21.81 -11.92 -41.53
C SER A 762 -22.73 -10.74 -41.18
N GLU A 763 -23.93 -11.03 -40.71
CA GLU A 763 -24.95 -10.04 -40.30
C GLU A 763 -25.00 -9.81 -38.77
N THR A 764 -24.05 -10.35 -38.01
CA THR A 764 -24.04 -10.22 -36.55
C THR A 764 -23.60 -8.82 -36.11
N PRO A 765 -24.42 -8.08 -35.35
CA PRO A 765 -24.03 -6.76 -34.85
C PRO A 765 -22.86 -6.81 -33.85
N ILE A 766 -21.91 -5.90 -34.03
CA ILE A 766 -20.74 -5.72 -33.17
C ILE A 766 -20.79 -4.34 -32.50
N SER A 767 -20.62 -4.33 -31.18
CA SER A 767 -20.41 -3.11 -30.39
C SER A 767 -18.93 -2.92 -30.09
N VAL A 768 -18.37 -1.74 -30.34
CA VAL A 768 -16.94 -1.43 -30.15
C VAL A 768 -16.72 -0.58 -28.90
N PHE A 769 -15.59 -0.78 -28.22
CA PHE A 769 -15.19 -0.05 -27.02
C PHE A 769 -13.73 0.43 -27.15
N HIS A 770 -13.41 1.61 -26.59
CA HIS A 770 -12.02 2.14 -26.57
C HIS A 770 -11.22 1.72 -25.34
N SER A 771 -11.83 1.02 -24.40
CA SER A 771 -11.17 0.55 -23.20
C SER A 771 -11.93 -0.58 -22.54
N ALA A 772 -11.22 -1.30 -21.69
CA ALA A 772 -11.74 -2.26 -20.73
C ALA A 772 -11.23 -1.90 -19.32
N ILE A 773 -11.96 -2.32 -18.30
CA ILE A 773 -11.62 -2.13 -16.90
C ILE A 773 -11.22 -3.49 -16.34
N ALA A 774 -9.97 -3.59 -15.87
CA ALA A 774 -9.49 -4.70 -15.07
C ALA A 774 -9.81 -4.44 -13.59
N THR A 775 -10.37 -5.42 -12.89
CA THR A 775 -10.59 -5.39 -11.44
C THR A 775 -9.95 -6.62 -10.83
N PHE A 776 -9.01 -6.45 -9.89
CA PHE A 776 -8.19 -7.53 -9.35
C PHE A 776 -7.80 -7.27 -7.89
N TYR A 777 -7.46 -8.35 -7.18
CA TYR A 777 -7.01 -8.29 -5.79
C TYR A 777 -5.51 -7.93 -5.73
N ALA A 778 -5.19 -6.78 -5.15
CA ALA A 778 -3.83 -6.23 -5.07
C ALA A 778 -3.58 -5.54 -3.71
N PRO A 779 -3.60 -6.29 -2.60
CA PRO A 779 -3.51 -5.74 -1.24
C PRO A 779 -2.17 -5.06 -0.94
N SER A 780 -1.11 -5.46 -1.64
CA SER A 780 0.23 -4.84 -1.56
C SER A 780 0.27 -3.43 -2.18
N ASP A 781 -0.62 -3.15 -3.14
CA ASP A 781 -0.78 -1.84 -3.80
C ASP A 781 -1.81 -0.96 -3.06
N PRO A 782 -1.85 0.36 -3.34
CA PRO A 782 -2.96 1.21 -2.91
C PRO A 782 -4.29 0.64 -3.43
N SER A 783 -5.08 0.08 -2.52
CA SER A 783 -6.27 -0.71 -2.80
C SER A 783 -7.40 -0.34 -1.82
N GLY A 784 -8.62 -0.75 -2.13
CA GLY A 784 -9.75 -0.54 -1.24
C GLY A 784 -9.61 -1.34 0.05
N ILE A 785 -10.57 -1.19 0.97
CA ILE A 785 -10.60 -1.92 2.25
C ILE A 785 -10.50 -3.43 2.02
N ARG A 786 -11.12 -3.94 0.95
CA ARG A 786 -11.09 -5.37 0.62
C ARG A 786 -9.87 -5.80 -0.20
N GLY A 787 -8.86 -4.94 -0.33
CA GLY A 787 -7.65 -5.19 -1.13
C GLY A 787 -7.87 -5.14 -2.64
N MET A 788 -9.04 -4.67 -3.11
CA MET A 788 -9.39 -4.63 -4.53
C MET A 788 -8.90 -3.35 -5.20
N ARG A 789 -8.48 -3.48 -6.46
CA ARG A 789 -8.00 -2.39 -7.32
C ARG A 789 -8.62 -2.48 -8.70
N ARG A 790 -8.81 -1.33 -9.35
CA ARG A 790 -9.20 -1.22 -10.75
C ARG A 790 -8.16 -0.49 -11.60
N GLU A 791 -8.06 -0.86 -12.87
CA GLU A 791 -7.15 -0.31 -13.86
C GLU A 791 -7.83 -0.25 -15.24
N TRP A 792 -7.56 0.80 -16.01
CA TRP A 792 -8.06 0.90 -17.39
C TRP A 792 -7.04 0.36 -18.39
N ILE A 793 -7.46 -0.59 -19.23
CA ILE A 793 -6.72 -1.05 -20.41
C ILE A 793 -7.26 -0.30 -21.62
N ARG A 794 -6.45 0.51 -22.30
CA ARG A 794 -6.92 1.36 -23.40
C ARG A 794 -6.55 0.81 -24.77
N SER A 795 -7.49 0.94 -25.71
CA SER A 795 -7.30 0.73 -27.13
C SER A 795 -7.98 1.85 -27.91
N THR A 796 -7.39 3.05 -27.83
CA THR A 796 -7.96 4.29 -28.37
C THR A 796 -7.20 4.72 -29.63
N PRO A 797 -7.88 5.01 -30.75
CA PRO A 797 -7.21 5.40 -32.01
C PRO A 797 -6.53 6.78 -31.94
N SER A 798 -7.00 7.67 -31.07
CA SER A 798 -6.40 8.98 -30.80
C SER A 798 -6.49 9.31 -29.31
N TRP A 799 -5.35 9.31 -28.62
CA TRP A 799 -5.25 9.64 -27.20
C TRP A 799 -4.59 11.01 -27.02
N ARG A 800 -5.28 11.92 -26.32
CA ARG A 800 -4.83 13.31 -26.04
C ARG A 800 -4.28 14.04 -27.29
N LYS A 801 -4.88 13.77 -28.46
CA LYS A 801 -4.47 14.33 -29.77
C LYS A 801 -3.01 14.03 -30.18
N ARG A 802 -2.42 12.94 -29.69
CA ARG A 802 -1.00 12.57 -29.93
C ARG A 802 -0.78 11.25 -30.69
N GLY A 803 -1.85 10.59 -31.13
CA GLY A 803 -1.80 9.31 -31.84
C GLY A 803 -2.48 8.17 -31.07
N PRO A 804 -2.42 6.94 -31.61
CA PRO A 804 -3.10 5.79 -31.00
C PRO A 804 -2.44 5.37 -29.68
N ARG A 805 -3.26 4.98 -28.71
CA ARG A 805 -2.85 4.30 -27.46
C ARG A 805 -3.39 2.88 -27.50
N ARG A 806 -2.48 1.91 -27.57
CA ARG A 806 -2.78 0.47 -27.64
C ARG A 806 -2.00 -0.22 -26.53
N ASP A 807 -2.64 -0.34 -25.38
CA ASP A 807 -2.04 -0.89 -24.17
C ASP A 807 -1.81 -2.42 -24.32
N CYS A 808 -0.86 -2.95 -23.55
CA CYS A 808 -0.62 -4.39 -23.46
C CYS A 808 -1.34 -4.98 -22.23
N ALA A 809 -1.60 -6.28 -22.27
CA ALA A 809 -2.29 -6.99 -21.19
C ALA A 809 -1.74 -8.42 -20.99
N PHE A 810 -1.84 -8.92 -19.77
CA PHE A 810 -1.55 -10.31 -19.44
C PHE A 810 -2.75 -11.19 -19.79
N VAL A 811 -2.47 -12.29 -20.48
CA VAL A 811 -3.44 -13.35 -20.81
C VAL A 811 -3.00 -14.61 -20.09
N VAL A 812 -3.92 -15.23 -19.35
CA VAL A 812 -3.69 -16.51 -18.67
C VAL A 812 -3.82 -17.62 -19.72
N GLU A 813 -2.73 -18.35 -19.95
CA GLU A 813 -2.70 -19.52 -20.85
C GLU A 813 -2.89 -20.82 -20.07
N ASP A 814 -2.27 -20.91 -18.89
CA ASP A 814 -2.31 -22.06 -18.01
C ASP A 814 -2.28 -21.56 -16.56
N GLN A 815 -3.41 -21.68 -15.87
CA GLN A 815 -3.57 -21.20 -14.50
C GLN A 815 -2.87 -22.08 -13.45
N ASP A 816 -2.43 -23.28 -13.82
CA ASP A 816 -1.74 -24.23 -12.93
C ASP A 816 -0.21 -24.06 -12.99
N GLN A 817 0.31 -23.24 -13.92
CA GLN A 817 1.72 -22.87 -13.99
C GLN A 817 1.99 -21.55 -13.24
N PRO A 818 3.05 -21.47 -12.43
CA PRO A 818 3.35 -20.29 -11.64
C PRO A 818 3.90 -19.14 -12.49
N GLY A 819 3.62 -17.92 -12.05
CA GLY A 819 4.23 -16.72 -12.59
C GLY A 819 3.90 -16.49 -14.07
N PHE A 820 4.83 -15.85 -14.79
CA PHE A 820 4.69 -15.65 -16.22
C PHE A 820 4.80 -16.93 -17.07
N ARG A 821 5.13 -18.10 -16.47
CA ARG A 821 5.17 -19.36 -17.23
C ARG A 821 3.78 -19.76 -17.72
N GLY A 822 2.77 -19.54 -16.89
CA GLY A 822 1.35 -19.75 -17.19
C GLY A 822 0.67 -18.60 -17.95
N MET A 823 1.42 -17.55 -18.32
CA MET A 823 0.87 -16.37 -18.98
C MET A 823 1.62 -16.01 -20.26
N SER A 824 0.96 -15.17 -21.05
CA SER A 824 1.52 -14.46 -22.20
C SER A 824 1.15 -12.98 -22.16
N VAL A 825 1.86 -12.16 -22.94
CA VAL A 825 1.51 -10.74 -23.13
C VAL A 825 0.95 -10.54 -24.53
N VAL A 826 -0.09 -9.72 -24.62
CA VAL A 826 -0.69 -9.30 -25.89
C VAL A 826 -0.83 -7.78 -25.94
N ARG A 827 -0.81 -7.19 -27.15
CA ARG A 827 -1.17 -5.78 -27.39
C ARG A 827 -2.61 -5.70 -27.87
N VAL A 828 -3.44 -4.91 -27.21
CA VAL A 828 -4.87 -4.83 -27.56
C VAL A 828 -5.10 -3.85 -28.71
N LYS A 829 -5.70 -4.35 -29.81
CA LYS A 829 -6.01 -3.58 -31.02
C LYS A 829 -7.44 -3.08 -31.08
N LEU A 830 -8.40 -3.82 -30.50
CA LEU A 830 -9.80 -3.44 -30.45
C LEU A 830 -10.49 -4.18 -29.30
N PHE A 831 -11.36 -3.51 -28.54
CA PHE A 831 -12.33 -4.16 -27.68
C PHE A 831 -13.69 -4.14 -28.36
N PHE A 832 -14.41 -5.26 -28.33
CA PHE A 832 -15.75 -5.36 -28.91
C PHE A 832 -16.60 -6.44 -28.23
N SER A 833 -17.91 -6.40 -28.42
CA SER A 833 -18.82 -7.50 -28.05
C SER A 833 -19.80 -7.79 -29.18
N PHE A 834 -20.31 -9.02 -29.20
CA PHE A 834 -21.37 -9.48 -30.09
C PHE A 834 -22.23 -10.52 -29.36
N THR A 835 -23.41 -10.80 -29.91
CA THR A 835 -24.36 -11.76 -29.31
C THR A 835 -24.60 -12.91 -30.27
N HIS A 836 -24.57 -14.13 -29.75
CA HIS A 836 -24.93 -15.35 -30.48
C HIS A 836 -25.76 -16.24 -29.55
N ASP A 837 -26.89 -16.74 -30.02
CA ASP A 837 -27.86 -17.54 -29.25
C ASP A 837 -28.22 -16.95 -27.87
N GLY A 838 -28.41 -15.64 -27.82
CA GLY A 838 -28.77 -14.91 -26.60
C GLY A 838 -27.61 -14.72 -25.60
N VAL A 839 -26.41 -15.21 -25.90
CA VAL A 839 -25.20 -15.05 -25.07
C VAL A 839 -24.35 -13.91 -25.62
N GLU A 840 -23.99 -12.94 -24.76
CA GLU A 840 -23.03 -11.90 -25.11
C GLU A 840 -21.58 -12.39 -24.92
N TYR A 841 -20.76 -12.15 -25.93
CA TYR A 841 -19.34 -12.47 -25.96
C TYR A 841 -18.50 -11.19 -25.94
N PRO A 842 -18.02 -10.75 -24.76
CA PRO A 842 -17.05 -9.66 -24.67
C PRO A 842 -15.66 -10.14 -25.11
N CYS A 843 -15.09 -9.44 -26.09
CA CYS A 843 -13.89 -9.87 -26.81
C CYS A 843 -12.85 -8.74 -26.98
N ALA A 844 -11.62 -9.16 -27.26
CA ALA A 844 -10.55 -8.30 -27.70
C ALA A 844 -9.83 -8.88 -28.93
N LEU A 845 -9.55 -8.03 -29.91
CA LEU A 845 -8.64 -8.31 -31.01
C LEU A 845 -7.22 -7.95 -30.56
N VAL A 846 -6.27 -8.88 -30.65
CA VAL A 846 -4.95 -8.73 -30.04
C VAL A 846 -3.79 -9.13 -30.95
N GLU A 847 -2.63 -8.49 -30.77
CA GLU A 847 -1.33 -8.94 -31.32
C GLU A 847 -0.53 -9.67 -30.24
N TRP A 848 0.08 -10.81 -30.56
CA TRP A 848 0.84 -11.61 -29.60
C TRP A 848 2.29 -11.18 -29.45
N PHE A 849 2.81 -11.36 -28.23
CA PHE A 849 4.23 -11.45 -27.97
C PHE A 849 4.60 -12.89 -27.53
N LYS A 850 5.68 -13.43 -28.10
CA LYS A 850 6.24 -14.74 -27.74
C LYS A 850 7.36 -14.58 -26.71
N LYS A 851 7.47 -15.55 -25.79
CA LYS A 851 8.55 -15.66 -24.80
C LYS A 851 9.90 -15.87 -25.49
N VAL A 852 10.94 -15.18 -25.04
CA VAL A 852 12.35 -15.40 -25.44
C VAL A 852 13.03 -16.22 -24.35
N GLY A 853 13.44 -17.43 -24.69
CA GLY A 853 14.04 -18.37 -23.73
C GLY A 853 13.02 -19.04 -22.80
N ARG A 854 13.54 -19.83 -21.84
CA ARG A 854 12.73 -20.58 -20.85
C ARG A 854 12.79 -20.01 -19.43
N SER A 855 13.53 -18.93 -19.23
CA SER A 855 13.75 -18.28 -17.94
C SER A 855 13.88 -16.76 -18.10
N PRO A 856 13.72 -15.99 -17.01
CA PRO A 856 14.03 -14.56 -17.02
C PRO A 856 15.47 -14.27 -17.43
N ASP A 857 15.69 -13.05 -17.91
CA ASP A 857 17.02 -12.50 -18.20
C ASP A 857 17.89 -12.48 -16.93
N PRO A 858 19.09 -13.08 -16.92
CA PRO A 858 19.90 -13.24 -15.70
C PRO A 858 20.45 -11.92 -15.13
N CYS A 859 20.43 -10.86 -15.93
CA CYS A 859 20.92 -9.54 -15.55
C CYS A 859 19.82 -8.70 -14.85
N THR A 860 18.61 -8.70 -15.40
CA THR A 860 17.48 -7.88 -14.90
C THR A 860 16.44 -8.64 -14.09
N GLY A 861 16.45 -9.97 -14.13
CA GLY A 861 15.42 -10.83 -13.53
C GLY A 861 14.04 -10.70 -14.19
N MET A 862 13.93 -10.06 -15.36
CA MET A 862 12.67 -9.87 -16.09
C MET A 862 12.56 -10.85 -17.26
N TRP A 863 11.35 -11.31 -17.56
CA TRP A 863 11.07 -12.05 -18.78
C TRP A 863 11.26 -11.17 -20.00
N VAL A 864 11.76 -11.74 -21.10
CA VAL A 864 11.90 -11.06 -22.39
C VAL A 864 10.90 -11.64 -23.37
N VAL A 865 10.25 -10.77 -24.14
CA VAL A 865 9.27 -11.13 -25.16
C VAL A 865 9.52 -10.38 -26.47
N GLU A 866 9.16 -10.99 -27.58
CA GLU A 866 9.25 -10.42 -28.94
C GLU A 866 7.88 -10.45 -29.61
N PRO A 867 7.54 -9.50 -30.50
CA PRO A 867 6.34 -9.61 -31.31
C PRO A 867 6.33 -10.93 -32.08
N GLU A 868 5.21 -11.63 -32.04
CA GLU A 868 5.04 -12.87 -32.79
C GLU A 868 4.52 -12.57 -34.19
N TYR A 869 5.10 -13.23 -35.19
CA TYR A 869 4.78 -13.00 -36.60
C TYR A 869 4.21 -14.26 -37.23
N GLN A 870 3.15 -14.08 -38.01
CA GLN A 870 2.67 -15.07 -38.97
C GLN A 870 3.09 -14.62 -40.37
N ARG A 871 4.08 -15.29 -40.96
CA ARG A 871 4.77 -14.84 -42.18
C ARG A 871 5.46 -13.49 -41.99
N LYS A 872 4.91 -12.39 -42.53
CA LYS A 872 5.46 -11.03 -42.45
C LYS A 872 4.64 -10.09 -41.56
N ASP A 873 3.43 -10.49 -41.18
CA ASP A 873 2.53 -9.68 -40.38
C ASP A 873 2.52 -10.17 -38.93
N ARG A 874 2.21 -9.29 -37.99
CA ARG A 874 2.05 -9.67 -36.58
C ARG A 874 0.89 -10.67 -36.45
N LEU A 875 1.08 -11.69 -35.63
CA LEU A 875 0.04 -12.69 -35.34
C LEU A 875 -1.10 -12.01 -34.59
N VAL A 876 -2.31 -12.03 -35.18
CA VAL A 876 -3.53 -11.45 -34.60
C VAL A 876 -4.57 -12.52 -34.32
N THR A 877 -5.20 -12.48 -33.15
CA THR A 877 -6.32 -13.37 -32.78
C THR A 877 -7.42 -12.61 -32.03
N ILE A 878 -8.59 -13.25 -31.87
CA ILE A 878 -9.66 -12.78 -30.97
C ILE A 878 -9.61 -13.60 -29.69
N LEU A 879 -9.66 -12.93 -28.55
CA LEU A 879 -9.73 -13.54 -27.22
C LEU A 879 -10.98 -13.07 -26.49
N HIS A 880 -11.57 -13.96 -25.70
CA HIS A 880 -12.63 -13.58 -24.78
C HIS A 880 -12.01 -12.82 -23.59
N LEU A 881 -12.71 -11.82 -23.05
CA LEU A 881 -12.15 -10.95 -22.00
C LEU A 881 -11.88 -11.65 -20.67
N ASP A 882 -12.54 -12.77 -20.40
CA ASP A 882 -12.28 -13.61 -19.21
C ASP A 882 -10.88 -14.27 -19.20
N SER A 883 -10.17 -14.28 -20.33
CA SER A 883 -8.81 -14.79 -20.45
C SER A 883 -7.76 -13.74 -20.02
N PHE A 884 -8.18 -12.48 -19.87
CA PHE A 884 -7.30 -11.38 -19.47
C PHE A 884 -7.28 -11.26 -17.95
N LEU A 885 -6.08 -11.07 -17.40
CA LEU A 885 -5.92 -10.83 -15.97
C LEU A 885 -5.95 -9.33 -15.64
N ARG A 886 -5.08 -8.55 -16.31
CA ARG A 886 -4.91 -7.10 -16.15
C ARG A 886 -3.99 -6.52 -17.23
N GLY A 887 -3.73 -5.21 -17.22
CA GLY A 887 -2.73 -4.58 -18.09
C GLY A 887 -1.31 -5.10 -17.80
N ALA A 888 -0.49 -5.12 -18.85
CA ALA A 888 0.92 -5.51 -18.81
C ALA A 888 1.78 -4.36 -19.32
N HIS A 889 2.89 -4.09 -18.66
CA HIS A 889 3.84 -3.07 -19.10
C HIS A 889 5.07 -3.71 -19.74
N LEU A 890 5.37 -3.29 -20.97
CA LEU A 890 6.55 -3.72 -21.71
C LEU A 890 7.54 -2.55 -21.80
N VAL A 891 8.82 -2.81 -21.50
CA VAL A 891 9.90 -1.83 -21.67
C VAL A 891 10.84 -2.33 -22.77
N PRO A 892 11.26 -1.49 -23.73
CA PRO A 892 12.16 -1.93 -24.80
C PRO A 892 13.47 -2.54 -24.30
N VAL A 893 13.96 -3.57 -24.99
CA VAL A 893 15.35 -4.00 -24.90
C VAL A 893 16.18 -3.10 -25.81
N TYR A 894 16.86 -2.11 -25.24
CA TYR A 894 17.53 -1.05 -26.02
C TYR A 894 18.82 -1.49 -26.74
N GLY A 895 19.50 -2.54 -26.26
CA GLY A 895 20.81 -2.93 -26.78
C GLY A 895 21.89 -1.87 -26.52
N SER A 896 22.92 -1.83 -27.37
CA SER A 896 24.04 -0.87 -27.29
C SER A 896 23.84 0.40 -28.13
N ALA A 897 22.79 0.45 -28.97
CA ALA A 897 22.51 1.61 -29.81
C ALA A 897 21.92 2.77 -28.98
N HIS A 898 22.20 4.00 -29.41
CA HIS A 898 21.64 5.21 -28.83
C HIS A 898 20.25 5.50 -29.35
N ILE A 899 19.35 5.96 -28.47
CA ILE A 899 18.02 6.42 -28.88
C ILE A 899 18.14 7.79 -29.58
N PRO A 900 17.47 7.96 -30.74
CA PRO A 900 17.39 9.26 -31.41
C PRO A 900 16.84 10.37 -30.50
N VAL A 901 17.43 11.56 -30.59
CA VAL A 901 16.92 12.75 -29.88
C VAL A 901 15.48 13.03 -30.30
N GLY A 902 14.59 13.19 -29.32
CA GLY A 902 13.17 13.46 -29.57
C GLY A 902 12.32 12.23 -29.92
N PHE A 903 12.87 11.01 -29.79
CA PHE A 903 12.10 9.78 -29.98
C PHE A 903 10.84 9.76 -29.10
N SER A 904 9.68 9.50 -29.72
CA SER A 904 8.41 9.47 -29.02
C SER A 904 8.09 8.08 -28.50
N HIS A 905 7.81 7.98 -27.20
CA HIS A 905 7.32 6.75 -26.56
C HIS A 905 6.09 6.09 -27.23
N ASN A 906 5.30 6.85 -27.99
CA ASN A 906 4.15 6.29 -28.72
C ASN A 906 4.58 5.27 -29.79
N HIS A 907 5.84 5.30 -30.22
CA HIS A 907 6.40 4.39 -31.22
C HIS A 907 7.16 3.22 -30.60
N SER A 908 7.33 3.15 -29.28
CA SER A 908 8.21 2.16 -28.64
C SER A 908 7.79 0.72 -28.90
N LEU A 909 6.49 0.41 -28.82
CA LEU A 909 5.97 -0.94 -29.08
C LEU A 909 6.08 -1.37 -30.56
N ASP A 910 6.37 -0.42 -31.45
CA ASP A 910 6.49 -0.63 -32.89
C ASP A 910 7.95 -0.59 -33.37
N ALA A 911 8.82 0.18 -32.71
CA ALA A 911 10.20 0.42 -33.12
C ALA A 911 11.21 -0.63 -32.63
N PHE A 912 10.92 -1.32 -31.52
CA PHE A 912 11.84 -2.28 -30.91
C PHE A 912 11.42 -3.72 -31.19
N THR A 913 12.41 -4.61 -31.29
CA THR A 913 12.21 -6.02 -31.64
C THR A 913 11.94 -6.91 -30.43
N ALA A 914 12.40 -6.52 -29.25
CA ALA A 914 12.22 -7.25 -28.00
C ALA A 914 11.93 -6.30 -26.83
N PHE A 915 11.27 -6.84 -25.80
CA PHE A 915 10.80 -6.09 -24.65
C PHE A 915 10.97 -6.90 -23.36
N HIS A 916 11.37 -6.23 -22.28
CA HIS A 916 11.24 -6.76 -20.93
C HIS A 916 9.78 -6.65 -20.47
N VAL A 917 9.25 -7.73 -19.91
CA VAL A 917 7.99 -7.73 -19.16
C VAL A 917 8.27 -7.10 -17.80
N ASN A 918 7.74 -5.90 -17.57
CA ASN A 918 8.09 -5.11 -16.40
C ASN A 918 7.40 -5.62 -15.13
N LYS A 919 8.06 -6.54 -14.42
CA LYS A 919 7.58 -7.03 -13.12
C LYS A 919 7.58 -5.96 -12.02
N TYR A 920 8.22 -4.81 -12.23
CA TYR A 920 8.29 -3.73 -11.24
C TYR A 920 7.27 -2.62 -11.50
N ILE A 921 6.32 -2.78 -12.42
CA ILE A 921 5.34 -1.72 -12.68
C ILE A 921 4.45 -1.42 -11.47
N ASP A 922 4.18 -2.43 -10.64
CA ASP A 922 3.51 -2.35 -9.33
C ASP A 922 3.68 -3.66 -8.56
N HIS A 923 3.14 -3.74 -7.34
CA HIS A 923 3.34 -4.88 -6.46
C HIS A 923 2.63 -6.14 -6.95
N HIS A 924 1.38 -6.02 -7.37
CA HIS A 924 0.64 -7.17 -7.87
C HIS A 924 1.30 -7.77 -9.12
N THR A 925 1.83 -6.95 -10.05
CA THR A 925 2.59 -7.48 -11.20
C THR A 925 3.85 -8.22 -10.76
N ASN A 926 4.54 -7.75 -9.72
CA ASN A 926 5.71 -8.44 -9.18
C ASN A 926 5.35 -9.82 -8.62
N GLU A 927 4.18 -9.95 -7.99
CA GLU A 927 3.69 -11.21 -7.42
C GLU A 927 3.22 -12.20 -8.49
N ILE A 928 2.57 -11.74 -9.57
CA ILE A 928 2.01 -12.63 -10.60
C ILE A 928 2.96 -12.91 -11.76
N ALA A 929 3.90 -12.02 -12.08
CA ALA A 929 4.79 -12.19 -13.23
C ALA A 929 6.08 -12.95 -12.87
N PHE A 930 6.33 -13.20 -11.59
CA PHE A 930 7.55 -13.81 -11.07
C PHE A 930 7.29 -15.18 -10.45
#